data_AF-X6LM46-F1
#
_entry.id   AF-X6LM46-F1
#
_cell.length_a   1.000
_cell.length_b   1.000
_cell.length_c   1.000
_cell.angle_alpha   90.00
_cell.angle_beta   90.00
_cell.angle_gamma   90.00
#
_symmetry.space_group_name_H-M   'P 1'
#
loop_
_entity.id
_entity.type
_entity.pdbx_description
1 polymer ?
#
loop_
_entity_poly.entity_id
_entity_poly.type
_entity_poly.pdbx_seq_one_letter_code
_entity_poly.pdbx_strand_id
1 'polypeptide(L)'
;MKEIKMRSNAGVTAALNFFPKRKNTDHPFTFSFWPFIMQFGKKKCILFLYIDDKVKCNGGMQDSARKYVKEIKTLVRLFGNAVKEEELQQKIGQYDGNIELAIKDLVQQSVEKEISLCISLYKKKKKKKNKLEAENGANEVKNIEQVNMQSYFIYLIIFEQEQGNITITNESGDDNKIVQREMEKTEIGETKPGINLQGYCNNETCLASKAKLPVWVNIGFGNITFISNKTAFSCPDCKIETVNLIVKAMFYNAEHSICASGDSISVKDNNYQCSYTIKSGLSYELKANNIRQHAKSIEDLRERSEQAMNSIEIKNLVTELKKYEITVVKPLSLKGNERLLEKIQADYAGDFNQAFDIGRFTILCDSPTKLQTAVAVMKKAEQFNLIVSEDNNFFNKQSKTHYRFHNIKLYIPKYDVYIEMQATLKNFTTLEGYSVIENPNLSHLFYEHIRAWKPNNSSKEEELKQASNETLAKINDIICEWINAKEIKKIANRYKPHSEIQILKPLQLKEINKEKINAKNDILLKLTKFVYDQLCKFNPKEMKGKAIYVILFEYFKKYIIGEMNPASCADVISLLKESRKQELEEDTTMSQAIEVYIPLQANNYPYTDNDDNKKNDVYDCHQHIIDSLKEENEEKKNEQQRQVIILQGKSGSGKSLFCRHLEEILWETYVNGSTTSIPVYISLPKYYNELNEKQIISQVLQMKGINKETMDVIRENISFVFILDGFDEIFDKYDKNNNINNERYFYDRFNLNEWSAKII
;
A
#
# COMPACT_ATOMS: atom_id res chain seq x y z
N MET A 1 20.20 -61.30 -27.17
CA MET A 1 21.53 -61.59 -26.60
C MET A 1 21.82 -60.49 -25.58
N LYS A 2 21.92 -60.89 -24.29
CA LYS A 2 22.51 -60.25 -23.09
C LYS A 2 22.70 -58.72 -23.04
N GLU A 3 22.52 -57.97 -21.95
CA GLU A 3 22.09 -58.13 -20.53
C GLU A 3 22.44 -56.74 -19.91
N ILE A 4 21.66 -56.06 -19.07
CA ILE A 4 21.75 -56.01 -17.57
C ILE A 4 20.82 -54.82 -17.16
N LYS A 5 19.66 -55.04 -16.52
CA LYS A 5 19.35 -55.13 -15.05
C LYS A 5 19.15 -53.76 -14.35
N MET A 6 17.89 -53.43 -14.01
CA MET A 6 17.28 -53.42 -12.64
C MET A 6 17.67 -52.19 -11.79
N ARG A 7 16.77 -51.49 -11.06
CA ARG A 7 15.69 -51.95 -10.18
C ARG A 7 14.77 -50.77 -9.76
N SER A 8 13.50 -51.07 -9.50
CA SER A 8 12.50 -50.26 -8.79
C SER A 8 12.61 -50.38 -7.26
N ASN A 9 12.02 -49.43 -6.50
CA ASN A 9 11.30 -49.55 -5.20
C ASN A 9 11.13 -48.12 -4.61
N ALA A 10 9.94 -47.56 -4.32
CA ALA A 10 8.93 -47.86 -3.29
C ALA A 10 9.33 -47.49 -1.82
N GLY A 11 8.48 -46.71 -1.13
CA GLY A 11 8.50 -46.43 0.34
C GLY A 11 8.61 -44.93 0.69
N VAL A 12 7.57 -44.19 1.11
CA VAL A 12 6.82 -44.18 2.40
C VAL A 12 7.64 -43.62 3.59
N THR A 13 7.24 -42.42 4.03
CA THR A 13 6.93 -41.95 5.41
C THR A 13 7.90 -42.16 6.59
N ALA A 14 7.97 -41.10 7.42
CA ALA A 14 8.24 -41.04 8.88
C ALA A 14 9.66 -40.66 9.35
N ALA A 15 9.79 -39.46 9.92
CA ALA A 15 9.97 -39.29 11.37
C ALA A 15 9.82 -37.81 11.77
N LEU A 16 8.75 -37.55 12.54
CA LEU A 16 8.45 -36.37 13.32
C LEU A 16 9.34 -36.31 14.59
N ASN A 17 9.35 -35.12 15.21
CA ASN A 17 9.60 -34.85 16.63
C ASN A 17 11.05 -34.89 17.16
N PHE A 18 11.62 -33.70 17.36
CA PHE A 18 12.31 -33.36 18.61
C PHE A 18 12.36 -31.82 18.74
N PHE A 19 11.44 -31.22 19.50
CA PHE A 19 11.67 -30.18 20.52
C PHE A 19 10.31 -29.82 21.19
N PRO A 20 10.28 -29.59 22.52
CA PRO A 20 9.05 -29.51 23.30
C PRO A 20 8.43 -28.10 23.27
N LYS A 21 7.11 -28.06 23.48
CA LYS A 21 6.33 -26.86 23.83
C LYS A 21 6.94 -26.13 25.04
N ARG A 22 7.25 -24.83 24.90
CA ARG A 22 7.24 -23.79 25.96
C ARG A 22 6.82 -22.46 25.30
N LYS A 23 5.59 -22.00 25.54
CA LYS A 23 5.14 -20.99 26.54
C LYS A 23 5.64 -19.55 26.27
N ASN A 24 4.64 -18.67 26.10
CA ASN A 24 4.67 -17.22 25.98
C ASN A 24 5.69 -16.52 26.88
N THR A 25 6.34 -15.49 26.33
CA THR A 25 6.66 -14.23 27.02
C THR A 25 6.77 -13.09 26.01
N ASP A 26 6.14 -11.97 26.35
CA ASP A 26 6.05 -10.71 25.64
C ASP A 26 7.39 -9.95 25.53
N HIS A 27 7.66 -9.37 24.35
CA HIS A 27 8.33 -8.06 24.05
C HIS A 27 8.90 -8.04 22.61
N PRO A 28 9.01 -6.86 21.95
CA PRO A 28 9.20 -6.77 20.50
C PRO A 28 10.67 -6.96 20.12
N PHE A 29 10.93 -7.90 19.21
CA PHE A 29 12.25 -8.12 18.61
C PHE A 29 12.34 -7.44 17.24
N THR A 30 13.44 -6.72 17.01
CA THR A 30 13.85 -6.26 15.68
C THR A 30 14.56 -7.39 14.94
N PHE A 31 14.09 -7.71 13.73
CA PHE A 31 14.67 -8.72 12.85
C PHE A 31 15.49 -8.04 11.75
N SER A 32 16.71 -8.50 11.49
CA SER A 32 17.46 -8.17 10.27
C SER A 32 17.46 -9.38 9.33
N PHE A 33 16.93 -9.19 8.12
CA PHE A 33 16.90 -10.18 7.05
C PHE A 33 17.93 -9.81 5.98
N TRP A 34 18.91 -10.67 5.70
CA TRP A 34 19.84 -10.49 4.59
C TRP A 34 19.75 -11.66 3.60
N PRO A 35 19.29 -11.44 2.36
CA PRO A 35 19.35 -12.46 1.32
C PRO A 35 20.68 -12.39 0.55
N PHE A 36 21.43 -13.50 0.52
CA PHE A 36 22.54 -13.68 -0.42
C PHE A 36 22.13 -14.66 -1.53
N ILE A 37 22.36 -14.27 -2.78
CA ILE A 37 22.22 -15.16 -3.94
C ILE A 37 23.62 -15.61 -4.34
N MET A 38 23.92 -16.90 -4.21
CA MET A 38 25.15 -17.49 -4.74
C MET A 38 24.84 -18.53 -5.81
N GLN A 39 25.64 -18.52 -6.88
CA GLN A 39 25.53 -19.45 -8.00
C GLN A 39 26.71 -20.44 -7.94
N PHE A 40 26.41 -21.72 -7.70
CA PHE A 40 27.41 -22.79 -7.77
C PHE A 40 27.15 -23.65 -9.00
N GLY A 41 27.90 -23.38 -10.08
CA GLY A 41 27.73 -24.06 -11.36
C GLY A 41 26.34 -23.84 -11.98
N LYS A 42 25.67 -24.91 -12.41
CA LYS A 42 24.35 -24.86 -13.08
C LYS A 42 23.14 -24.75 -12.13
N LYS A 43 23.34 -24.60 -10.83
CA LYS A 43 22.24 -24.47 -9.85
C LYS A 43 22.30 -23.13 -9.10
N LYS A 44 21.14 -22.50 -8.93
CA LYS A 44 20.92 -21.35 -8.04
C LYS A 44 20.38 -21.88 -6.71
N CYS A 45 21.03 -21.55 -5.60
CA CYS A 45 20.50 -21.79 -4.26
C CYS A 45 20.41 -20.44 -3.52
N ILE A 46 19.30 -20.22 -2.82
CA ILE A 46 19.15 -19.12 -1.86
C ILE A 46 19.51 -19.71 -0.50
N LEU A 47 20.55 -19.16 0.14
CA LEU A 47 20.95 -19.57 1.48
C LEU A 47 20.39 -18.57 2.49
N PHE A 48 19.56 -19.04 3.42
CA PHE A 48 19.17 -18.28 4.61
C PHE A 48 20.08 -18.72 5.76
N LEU A 49 20.94 -17.83 6.24
CA LEU A 49 21.70 -18.04 7.47
C LEU A 49 20.93 -17.43 8.64
N TYR A 50 20.60 -18.25 9.62
CA TYR A 50 20.02 -17.85 10.90
C TYR A 50 21.12 -17.98 11.96
N ILE A 51 21.53 -16.86 12.55
CA ILE A 51 22.47 -16.85 13.69
C ILE A 51 21.68 -16.36 14.90
N ASP A 52 21.60 -17.21 15.92
CA ASP A 52 20.92 -16.93 17.18
C ASP A 52 21.91 -16.22 18.13
N ASP A 53 21.60 -14.99 18.54
CA ASP A 53 22.50 -14.09 19.27
C ASP A 53 22.66 -14.41 20.77
N LYS A 54 22.53 -15.68 21.15
CA LYS A 54 22.71 -16.11 22.55
C LYS A 54 23.62 -17.33 22.68
N VAL A 55 24.93 -17.11 22.62
CA VAL A 55 25.90 -18.02 23.26
C VAL A 55 26.82 -17.24 24.18
N LYS A 56 26.52 -17.33 25.49
CA LYS A 56 27.40 -16.90 26.57
C LYS A 56 28.50 -17.95 26.72
N CYS A 57 29.73 -17.64 26.31
CA CYS A 57 30.88 -18.53 26.54
C CYS A 57 31.47 -18.27 27.92
N ASN A 58 31.22 -19.17 28.88
CA ASN A 58 32.00 -19.26 30.12
C ASN A 58 33.36 -19.90 29.85
N GLY A 59 34.40 -19.38 30.51
CA GLY A 59 35.80 -19.67 30.23
C GLY A 59 36.31 -21.08 30.56
N GLY A 60 37.51 -21.37 30.07
CA GLY A 60 38.28 -22.58 30.37
C GLY A 60 39.45 -22.75 29.39
N MET A 61 40.67 -22.60 29.90
CA MET A 61 41.93 -22.75 29.17
C MET A 61 42.25 -24.25 29.04
N GLN A 62 41.87 -24.90 27.93
CA GLN A 62 42.26 -26.28 27.59
C GLN A 62 42.19 -26.50 26.06
N ASP A 63 43.30 -27.00 25.50
CA ASP A 63 43.60 -27.41 24.11
C ASP A 63 42.82 -26.75 22.95
N SER A 64 43.50 -25.80 22.28
CA SER A 64 43.00 -24.96 21.19
C SER A 64 42.67 -25.68 19.87
N ALA A 65 43.02 -26.96 19.71
CA ALA A 65 42.89 -27.67 18.43
C ALA A 65 41.54 -28.37 18.20
N ARG A 66 40.69 -28.55 19.23
CA ARG A 66 39.43 -29.32 19.11
C ARG A 66 38.14 -28.52 19.35
N LYS A 67 38.24 -27.20 19.49
CA LYS A 67 37.11 -26.38 19.96
C LYS A 67 35.98 -26.16 18.93
N TYR A 68 36.26 -26.31 17.63
CA TYR A 68 35.30 -25.97 16.55
C TYR A 68 34.98 -27.13 15.60
N VAL A 69 35.17 -28.38 16.01
CA VAL A 69 35.04 -29.56 15.13
C VAL A 69 33.63 -29.68 14.52
N LYS A 70 32.58 -29.32 15.26
CA LYS A 70 31.20 -29.39 14.75
C LYS A 70 30.91 -28.29 13.74
N GLU A 71 31.40 -27.10 14.00
CA GLU A 71 31.25 -25.90 13.18
C GLU A 71 32.04 -26.06 11.88
N ILE A 72 33.29 -26.52 11.95
CA ILE A 72 34.12 -26.86 10.80
C ILE A 72 33.43 -27.93 9.93
N LYS A 73 32.95 -29.02 10.53
CA LYS A 73 32.26 -30.08 9.78
C LYS A 73 30.97 -29.58 9.11
N THR A 74 30.26 -28.64 9.75
CA THR A 74 29.05 -28.02 9.20
C THR A 74 29.38 -27.10 8.04
N LEU A 75 30.42 -26.28 8.17
CA LEU A 75 30.87 -25.34 7.16
C LEU A 75 31.51 -26.05 5.96
N VAL A 76 32.30 -27.11 6.16
CA VAL A 76 32.79 -27.97 5.07
C VAL A 76 31.61 -28.57 4.30
N ARG A 77 30.53 -28.95 4.99
CA ARG A 77 29.30 -29.45 4.33
C ARG A 77 28.56 -28.35 3.56
N LEU A 78 28.65 -27.11 4.02
CA LEU A 78 27.97 -25.94 3.45
C LEU A 78 28.72 -25.35 2.24
N PHE A 79 30.05 -25.27 2.31
CA PHE A 79 30.93 -24.82 1.23
C PHE A 79 31.34 -25.96 0.27
N GLY A 80 31.11 -27.22 0.63
CA GLY A 80 31.46 -28.38 -0.18
C GLY A 80 32.97 -28.42 -0.49
N ASN A 81 33.32 -28.65 -1.76
CA ASN A 81 34.72 -28.70 -2.20
C ASN A 81 35.34 -27.31 -2.42
N ALA A 82 34.61 -26.22 -2.17
CA ALA A 82 35.07 -24.86 -2.47
C ALA A 82 36.14 -24.34 -1.49
N VAL A 83 36.17 -24.87 -0.26
CA VAL A 83 37.13 -24.52 0.79
C VAL A 83 37.63 -25.80 1.42
N LYS A 84 38.96 -25.93 1.59
CA LYS A 84 39.53 -27.10 2.26
C LYS A 84 39.37 -26.99 3.78
N GLU A 85 39.26 -28.12 4.46
CA GLU A 85 39.08 -28.15 5.91
C GLU A 85 40.24 -27.46 6.65
N GLU A 86 41.46 -27.58 6.14
CA GLU A 86 42.64 -26.93 6.73
C GLU A 86 42.60 -25.41 6.60
N GLU A 87 42.11 -24.89 5.45
CA GLU A 87 41.95 -23.44 5.20
C GLU A 87 40.90 -22.84 6.15
N LEU A 88 39.80 -23.57 6.36
CA LEU A 88 38.75 -23.17 7.29
C LEU A 88 39.24 -23.17 8.74
N GLN A 89 40.00 -24.19 9.16
CA GLN A 89 40.62 -24.25 10.48
C GLN A 89 41.57 -23.07 10.71
N GLN A 90 42.39 -22.74 9.70
CA GLN A 90 43.31 -21.61 9.77
C GLN A 90 42.57 -20.28 9.89
N LYS A 91 41.48 -20.08 9.13
CA LYS A 91 40.67 -18.85 9.19
C LYS A 91 39.92 -18.69 10.49
N ILE A 92 39.33 -19.76 11.02
CA ILE A 92 38.68 -19.72 12.34
C ILE A 92 39.72 -19.41 13.43
N GLY A 93 40.92 -19.99 13.34
CA GLY A 93 42.04 -19.64 14.23
C GLY A 93 42.49 -18.19 14.11
N GLN A 94 42.57 -17.64 12.88
CA GLN A 94 42.97 -16.26 12.61
C GLN A 94 42.02 -15.22 13.24
N TYR A 95 40.74 -15.56 13.37
CA TYR A 95 39.71 -14.71 13.97
C TYR A 95 39.35 -15.11 15.40
N ASP A 96 40.26 -15.77 16.14
CA ASP A 96 40.07 -16.18 17.54
C ASP A 96 38.79 -17.00 17.81
N GLY A 97 38.30 -17.74 16.81
CA GLY A 97 37.06 -18.50 16.88
C GLY A 97 35.80 -17.74 16.45
N ASN A 98 35.90 -16.51 15.96
CA ASN A 98 34.77 -15.77 15.41
C ASN A 98 34.41 -16.31 14.01
N ILE A 99 33.43 -17.21 14.00
CA ILE A 99 32.97 -17.92 12.78
C ILE A 99 32.36 -16.96 11.77
N GLU A 100 31.67 -15.90 12.20
CA GLU A 100 31.04 -14.94 11.30
C GLU A 100 32.09 -14.19 10.47
N LEU A 101 33.16 -13.71 11.12
CA LEU A 101 34.26 -13.03 10.44
C LEU A 101 35.03 -13.99 9.52
N ALA A 102 35.25 -15.23 9.95
CA ALA A 102 35.86 -16.26 9.11
C ALA A 102 35.02 -16.55 7.85
N ILE A 103 33.69 -16.59 7.96
CA ILE A 103 32.78 -16.76 6.82
C ILE A 103 32.82 -15.55 5.90
N LYS A 104 32.78 -14.32 6.43
CA LYS A 104 32.84 -13.09 5.63
C LYS A 104 34.13 -13.03 4.81
N ASP A 105 35.27 -13.33 5.43
CA ASP A 105 36.57 -13.31 4.75
C ASP A 105 36.68 -14.40 3.67
N LEU A 106 36.18 -15.62 3.93
CA LEU A 106 36.14 -16.69 2.92
C LEU A 106 35.24 -16.36 1.73
N VAL A 107 34.07 -15.76 1.99
CA VAL A 107 33.15 -15.31 0.94
C VAL A 107 33.80 -14.22 0.09
N GLN A 108 34.43 -13.22 0.74
CA GLN A 108 35.10 -12.13 0.05
C GLN A 108 36.26 -12.65 -0.84
N GLN A 109 37.11 -13.54 -0.33
CA GLN A 109 38.20 -14.13 -1.12
C GLN A 109 37.68 -14.96 -2.30
N SER A 110 36.55 -15.64 -2.15
CA SER A 110 35.93 -16.38 -3.25
C SER A 110 35.44 -15.45 -4.36
N VAL A 111 34.83 -14.31 -3.99
CA VAL A 111 34.39 -13.27 -4.94
C VAL A 111 35.59 -12.65 -5.65
N GLU A 112 36.64 -12.30 -4.92
CA GLU A 112 37.87 -11.72 -5.49
C GLU A 112 38.58 -12.69 -6.46
N LYS A 113 38.60 -14.00 -6.14
CA LYS A 113 39.11 -15.05 -7.04
C LYS A 113 38.30 -15.15 -8.34
N GLU A 114 36.96 -15.11 -8.26
CA GLU A 114 36.10 -15.14 -9.45
C GLU A 114 36.26 -13.88 -10.31
N ILE A 115 36.36 -12.70 -9.70
CA ILE A 115 36.62 -11.44 -10.40
C ILE A 115 37.96 -11.50 -11.12
N SER A 116 39.02 -11.96 -10.44
CA SER A 116 40.35 -12.13 -11.03
C SER A 116 40.36 -13.11 -12.21
N LEU A 117 39.63 -14.23 -12.09
CA LEU A 117 39.46 -15.19 -13.19
C LEU A 117 38.75 -14.54 -14.38
N CYS A 118 37.67 -13.79 -14.16
CA CYS A 118 36.92 -13.07 -15.20
C CYS A 118 37.81 -12.05 -15.94
N ILE A 119 38.60 -11.28 -15.20
CA ILE A 119 39.57 -10.32 -15.78
C ILE A 119 40.61 -11.05 -16.63
N SER A 120 41.12 -12.18 -16.16
CA SER A 120 42.12 -12.97 -16.91
C SER A 120 41.56 -13.54 -18.22
N LEU A 121 40.32 -14.05 -18.19
CA LEU A 121 39.61 -14.58 -19.36
C LEU A 121 39.30 -13.48 -20.37
N TYR A 122 38.89 -12.30 -19.89
CA TYR A 122 38.67 -11.13 -20.73
C TYR A 122 39.96 -10.69 -21.43
N LYS A 123 41.08 -10.57 -20.70
CA LYS A 123 42.39 -10.25 -21.28
C LYS A 123 42.82 -11.27 -22.35
N LYS A 124 42.61 -12.57 -22.08
CA LYS A 124 42.94 -13.66 -23.02
C LYS A 124 42.07 -13.62 -24.28
N LYS A 125 40.78 -13.30 -24.15
CA LYS A 125 39.84 -13.14 -25.27
C LYS A 125 40.11 -11.87 -26.09
N LYS A 126 40.44 -10.75 -25.45
CA LYS A 126 40.85 -9.50 -26.14
C LYS A 126 42.14 -9.70 -26.94
N LYS A 127 43.13 -10.40 -26.38
CA LYS A 127 44.37 -10.74 -27.09
C LYS A 127 44.13 -11.68 -28.29
N LYS A 128 43.14 -12.58 -28.19
CA LYS A 128 42.71 -13.46 -29.29
C LYS A 128 41.92 -12.70 -30.37
N LYS A 129 41.07 -11.74 -29.98
CA LYS A 129 40.35 -10.83 -30.89
C LYS A 129 41.32 -9.97 -31.71
N ASN A 130 42.27 -9.32 -31.04
CA ASN A 130 43.30 -8.51 -31.72
C ASN A 130 44.19 -9.35 -32.65
N LYS A 131 44.36 -10.65 -32.39
CA LYS A 131 45.12 -11.56 -33.27
C LYS A 131 44.30 -12.02 -34.48
N LEU A 132 42.99 -12.23 -34.32
CA LEU A 132 42.07 -12.58 -35.41
C LEU A 132 41.76 -11.38 -36.34
N GLU A 133 41.67 -10.17 -35.79
CA GLU A 133 41.49 -8.93 -36.57
C GLU A 133 42.72 -8.58 -37.40
N ALA A 134 43.90 -9.12 -37.06
CA ALA A 134 45.13 -8.97 -37.83
C ALA A 134 45.28 -10.00 -38.97
N GLU A 135 44.50 -11.10 -38.96
CA GLU A 135 44.72 -12.23 -39.86
C GLU A 135 43.58 -12.47 -40.89
N ASN A 136 42.36 -11.94 -40.74
CA ASN A 136 41.29 -12.15 -41.74
C ASN A 136 40.30 -10.97 -41.90
N GLY A 137 40.01 -10.64 -43.15
CA GLY A 137 39.03 -9.63 -43.57
C GLY A 137 37.61 -9.93 -43.10
N ALA A 138 36.92 -8.86 -42.72
CA ALA A 138 35.62 -8.83 -42.06
C ALA A 138 34.56 -9.71 -42.72
N ASN A 139 34.26 -10.87 -42.12
CA ASN A 139 32.92 -11.48 -42.18
C ASN A 139 32.59 -12.56 -41.14
N GLU A 140 33.48 -12.88 -40.17
CA GLU A 140 33.16 -13.81 -39.07
C GLU A 140 33.09 -13.17 -37.66
N VAL A 141 33.01 -11.84 -37.55
CA VAL A 141 33.04 -11.14 -36.24
C VAL A 141 31.65 -11.04 -35.58
N LYS A 142 30.55 -11.24 -36.32
CA LYS A 142 29.18 -11.01 -35.82
C LYS A 142 28.68 -12.00 -34.74
N ASN A 143 29.29 -13.18 -34.60
CA ASN A 143 28.86 -14.16 -33.57
C ASN A 143 29.62 -14.05 -32.23
N ILE A 144 30.60 -13.15 -32.10
CA ILE A 144 31.32 -12.91 -30.84
C ILE A 144 30.70 -11.76 -30.04
N GLU A 145 29.87 -10.91 -30.67
CA GLU A 145 29.23 -9.75 -30.02
C GLU A 145 28.11 -10.13 -29.03
N GLN A 146 27.41 -11.25 -29.24
CA GLN A 146 26.32 -11.69 -28.36
C GLN A 146 26.78 -12.23 -26.98
N VAL A 147 28.00 -12.79 -26.88
CA VAL A 147 28.52 -13.33 -25.60
C VAL A 147 29.23 -12.24 -24.77
N ASN A 148 29.50 -11.07 -25.36
CA ASN A 148 30.19 -9.98 -24.68
C ASN A 148 29.26 -9.14 -23.80
N MET A 149 27.93 -9.24 -23.96
CA MET A 149 26.95 -8.47 -23.19
C MET A 149 26.73 -9.01 -21.77
N GLN A 150 26.78 -10.33 -21.57
CA GLN A 150 26.55 -10.96 -20.25
C GLN A 150 27.70 -10.71 -19.26
N SER A 151 28.94 -10.69 -19.73
CA SER A 151 30.10 -10.46 -18.85
C SER A 151 30.23 -8.98 -18.45
N TYR A 152 29.76 -8.06 -19.31
CA TYR A 152 29.65 -6.63 -19.02
C TYR A 152 28.52 -6.35 -18.02
N PHE A 153 27.40 -7.09 -18.13
CA PHE A 153 26.27 -7.02 -17.19
C PHE A 153 26.66 -7.41 -15.75
N ILE A 154 27.47 -8.45 -15.59
CA ILE A 154 27.94 -8.89 -14.26
C ILE A 154 28.91 -7.86 -13.66
N TYR A 155 29.76 -7.24 -14.48
CA TYR A 155 30.65 -6.16 -14.03
C TYR A 155 29.87 -4.89 -13.61
N LEU A 156 28.77 -4.56 -14.30
CA LEU A 156 27.88 -3.45 -13.93
C LEU A 156 27.13 -3.69 -12.62
N ILE A 157 26.58 -4.89 -12.41
CA ILE A 157 25.81 -5.22 -11.19
C ILE A 157 26.68 -5.13 -9.94
N ILE A 158 27.97 -5.46 -10.03
CA ILE A 158 28.89 -5.41 -8.88
C ILE A 158 29.34 -3.97 -8.57
N PHE A 159 29.47 -3.11 -9.59
CA PHE A 159 29.85 -1.71 -9.40
C PHE A 159 28.67 -0.83 -8.88
N GLU A 160 27.43 -1.21 -9.18
CA GLU A 160 26.20 -0.51 -8.75
C GLU A 160 25.87 -0.67 -7.26
N GLN A 161 26.40 -1.68 -6.57
CA GLN A 161 26.14 -1.87 -5.14
C GLN A 161 26.95 -0.93 -4.23
N GLU A 162 28.02 -0.29 -4.72
CA GLU A 162 28.86 0.61 -3.92
C GLU A 162 28.61 2.10 -4.18
N GLN A 163 27.89 2.50 -5.23
CA GLN A 163 27.54 3.92 -5.48
C GLN A 163 26.11 4.07 -5.99
N GLY A 164 25.30 4.81 -5.24
CA GLY A 164 23.90 5.06 -5.56
C GLY A 164 23.67 5.81 -6.87
N ASN A 165 22.74 5.27 -7.67
CA ASN A 165 21.88 5.89 -8.67
C ASN A 165 22.49 6.93 -9.63
N ILE A 166 22.93 6.47 -10.82
CA ILE A 166 23.00 7.28 -12.04
C ILE A 166 22.26 6.56 -13.17
N THR A 167 21.44 7.32 -13.91
CA THR A 167 20.57 6.86 -15.01
C THR A 167 21.34 6.87 -16.32
N ILE A 168 21.28 5.82 -17.15
CA ILE A 168 21.76 5.88 -18.54
C ILE A 168 20.67 5.47 -19.53
N THR A 169 20.42 6.40 -20.46
CA THR A 169 19.64 6.31 -21.69
C THR A 169 20.36 5.45 -22.75
N ASN A 170 19.63 4.55 -23.40
CA ASN A 170 20.09 3.85 -24.60
C ASN A 170 19.80 4.71 -25.84
N GLU A 171 20.83 5.23 -26.50
CA GLU A 171 20.74 5.70 -27.89
C GLU A 171 21.29 4.62 -28.84
N SER A 172 20.51 4.29 -29.87
CA SER A 172 20.94 3.45 -30.99
C SER A 172 20.84 4.25 -32.29
N GLY A 173 22.01 4.44 -32.92
CA GLY A 173 22.23 4.49 -34.38
C GLY A 173 21.79 5.74 -35.15
N ASP A 174 22.75 6.61 -35.49
CA ASP A 174 22.91 7.06 -36.88
C ASP A 174 24.35 7.50 -37.16
N ASP A 175 24.90 7.08 -38.31
CA ASP A 175 26.29 7.29 -38.71
C ASP A 175 26.54 8.71 -39.24
N ASN A 176 27.72 9.24 -38.89
CA ASN A 176 28.41 10.38 -39.49
C ASN A 176 27.76 11.77 -39.42
N LYS A 177 28.02 12.48 -38.31
CA LYS A 177 28.46 13.89 -38.33
C LYS A 177 29.26 14.20 -37.07
N ILE A 178 30.51 14.63 -37.27
CA ILE A 178 31.48 15.00 -36.23
C ILE A 178 30.92 16.18 -35.43
N VAL A 179 30.45 15.92 -34.21
CA VAL A 179 30.21 16.92 -33.16
C VAL A 179 30.91 16.41 -31.91
N GLN A 180 31.83 17.21 -31.39
CA GLN A 180 32.64 16.93 -30.21
C GLN A 180 31.74 16.59 -29.00
N ARG A 181 31.67 15.32 -28.60
CA ARG A 181 31.14 14.92 -27.30
C ARG A 181 32.14 15.32 -26.22
N GLU A 182 31.81 16.33 -25.43
CA GLU A 182 32.52 16.63 -24.18
C GLU A 182 32.39 15.44 -23.23
N MET A 183 33.51 14.99 -22.66
CA MET A 183 33.54 14.01 -21.58
C MET A 183 32.82 14.59 -20.36
N GLU A 184 31.83 13.88 -19.80
CA GLU A 184 31.13 14.24 -18.57
C GLU A 184 32.15 14.46 -17.44
N LYS A 185 32.30 15.72 -17.01
CA LYS A 185 33.07 16.09 -15.81
C LYS A 185 32.19 15.81 -14.60
N THR A 186 32.70 15.08 -13.61
CA THR A 186 32.03 14.90 -12.32
C THR A 186 31.84 16.25 -11.63
N GLU A 187 30.59 16.60 -11.28
CA GLU A 187 30.24 17.86 -10.58
C GLU A 187 29.77 17.56 -9.16
N ILE A 188 29.95 18.51 -8.22
CA ILE A 188 29.56 18.36 -6.80
C ILE A 188 28.42 19.33 -6.46
N GLY A 189 27.40 18.84 -5.75
CA GLY A 189 26.22 19.62 -5.35
C GLY A 189 25.02 19.39 -6.26
N GLU A 190 23.83 19.73 -5.76
CA GLU A 190 22.56 19.55 -6.48
C GLU A 190 21.98 20.91 -6.90
N THR A 191 21.50 20.99 -8.14
CA THR A 191 20.70 22.12 -8.60
C THR A 191 19.25 21.99 -8.12
N LYS A 192 18.68 23.08 -7.61
CA LYS A 192 17.26 23.16 -7.18
C LYS A 192 16.57 24.37 -7.83
N PRO A 193 15.23 24.47 -7.78
CA PRO A 193 14.52 25.64 -8.31
C PRO A 193 15.05 26.97 -7.75
N GLY A 194 15.10 27.99 -8.60
CA GLY A 194 15.69 29.30 -8.32
C GLY A 194 17.12 29.45 -8.86
N ILE A 195 17.93 30.24 -8.16
CA ILE A 195 19.31 30.59 -8.55
C ILE A 195 20.28 29.49 -8.10
N ASN A 196 21.10 29.01 -9.01
CA ASN A 196 22.20 28.08 -8.76
C ASN A 196 23.49 28.66 -9.33
N LEU A 197 24.54 28.72 -8.52
CA LEU A 197 25.85 29.23 -8.92
C LEU A 197 26.83 28.08 -9.03
N GLN A 198 27.60 28.03 -10.12
CA GLN A 198 28.70 27.08 -10.26
C GLN A 198 30.02 27.81 -10.03
N GLY A 199 30.86 27.25 -9.17
CA GLY A 199 32.20 27.76 -8.93
C GLY A 199 33.17 26.68 -8.47
N TYR A 200 34.31 27.12 -7.95
CA TYR A 200 35.34 26.23 -7.40
C TYR A 200 35.58 26.53 -5.92
N CYS A 201 35.67 25.47 -5.12
CA CYS A 201 36.04 25.55 -3.71
C CYS A 201 37.55 25.80 -3.58
N ASN A 202 37.95 26.76 -2.75
CA ASN A 202 39.35 27.06 -2.46
C ASN A 202 39.89 26.40 -1.17
N ASN A 203 39.05 25.69 -0.42
CA ASN A 203 39.48 25.01 0.81
C ASN A 203 40.34 23.80 0.47
N GLU A 204 41.64 23.83 0.80
CA GLU A 204 42.59 22.76 0.52
C GLU A 204 42.22 21.41 1.15
N THR A 205 41.43 21.41 2.22
CA THR A 205 40.98 20.19 2.89
C THR A 205 39.74 19.56 2.24
N CYS A 206 39.00 20.31 1.41
CA CYS A 206 37.77 19.89 0.74
C CYS A 206 38.07 18.94 -0.44
N LEU A 207 37.27 17.89 -0.60
CA LEU A 207 37.45 16.91 -1.68
C LEU A 207 37.21 17.54 -3.05
N ALA A 208 36.22 18.42 -3.15
CA ALA A 208 35.92 19.17 -4.38
C ALA A 208 37.10 20.01 -4.86
N SER A 209 37.79 20.67 -3.92
CA SER A 209 38.98 21.49 -4.21
C SER A 209 40.15 20.62 -4.66
N LYS A 210 40.45 19.53 -3.94
CA LYS A 210 41.55 18.60 -4.27
C LYS A 210 41.41 17.99 -5.66
N ALA A 211 40.18 17.65 -6.05
CA ALA A 211 39.87 17.09 -7.35
C ALA A 211 39.57 18.15 -8.43
N LYS A 212 39.62 19.45 -8.09
CA LYS A 212 39.28 20.59 -8.98
C LYS A 212 37.92 20.44 -9.65
N LEU A 213 36.95 19.87 -8.93
CA LEU A 213 35.61 19.63 -9.45
C LEU A 213 34.77 20.91 -9.36
N PRO A 214 33.94 21.22 -10.36
CA PRO A 214 33.00 22.31 -10.27
C PRO A 214 31.94 22.01 -9.20
N VAL A 215 31.54 23.05 -8.47
CA VAL A 215 30.65 22.97 -7.32
C VAL A 215 29.42 23.83 -7.57
N TRP A 216 28.23 23.22 -7.47
CA TRP A 216 26.95 23.91 -7.49
C TRP A 216 26.56 24.37 -6.08
N VAL A 217 26.23 25.66 -5.97
CA VAL A 217 25.67 26.29 -4.78
C VAL A 217 24.26 26.75 -5.11
N ASN A 218 23.27 26.18 -4.44
CA ASN A 218 21.89 26.61 -4.57
C ASN A 218 21.60 27.78 -3.62
N ILE A 219 21.13 28.89 -4.19
CA ILE A 219 20.72 30.10 -3.47
C ILE A 219 19.20 30.12 -3.27
N GLY A 220 18.45 29.50 -4.20
CA GLY A 220 16.99 29.44 -4.17
C GLY A 220 16.33 30.66 -4.82
N PHE A 221 15.09 30.95 -4.43
CA PHE A 221 14.34 32.10 -4.94
C PHE A 221 14.68 33.38 -4.18
N GLY A 222 14.73 34.51 -4.89
CA GLY A 222 15.06 35.81 -4.33
C GLY A 222 15.98 36.61 -5.23
N ASN A 223 16.59 37.64 -4.65
CA ASN A 223 17.55 38.50 -5.33
C ASN A 223 18.91 38.36 -4.66
N ILE A 224 19.98 38.24 -5.44
CA ILE A 224 21.34 38.32 -4.93
C ILE A 224 22.19 39.25 -5.77
N THR A 225 23.12 39.93 -5.11
CA THR A 225 24.15 40.71 -5.77
C THR A 225 25.51 40.20 -5.31
N PHE A 226 26.40 39.89 -6.25
CA PHE A 226 27.74 39.40 -5.91
C PHE A 226 28.79 39.84 -6.92
N ILE A 227 30.04 39.88 -6.47
CA ILE A 227 31.20 40.10 -7.34
C ILE A 227 31.87 38.75 -7.55
N SER A 228 31.97 38.32 -8.81
CA SER A 228 32.26 36.93 -9.19
C SER A 228 33.57 36.33 -8.69
N ASN A 229 34.54 37.17 -8.28
CA ASN A 229 35.84 36.76 -7.74
C ASN A 229 36.11 37.23 -6.31
N LYS A 230 35.15 37.91 -5.66
CA LYS A 230 35.31 38.42 -4.28
C LYS A 230 34.32 37.81 -3.30
N THR A 231 33.09 37.52 -3.76
CA THR A 231 32.06 36.94 -2.91
C THR A 231 32.30 35.44 -2.78
N ALA A 232 32.36 34.95 -1.54
CA ALA A 232 32.47 33.52 -1.26
C ALA A 232 31.11 32.94 -0.86
N PHE A 233 30.84 31.71 -1.30
CA PHE A 233 29.62 30.98 -0.96
C PHE A 233 29.95 29.66 -0.25
N SER A 234 29.00 29.18 0.55
CA SER A 234 29.16 27.92 1.29
C SER A 234 29.23 26.72 0.34
N CYS A 235 30.34 25.98 0.41
CA CYS A 235 30.54 24.76 -0.36
C CYS A 235 29.65 23.64 0.19
N PRO A 236 28.81 22.95 -0.61
CA PRO A 236 28.00 21.83 -0.13
C PRO A 236 28.83 20.63 0.41
N ASP A 237 30.08 20.46 -0.03
CA ASP A 237 30.96 19.38 0.43
C ASP A 237 31.54 19.68 1.81
N CYS A 238 32.23 20.81 1.98
CA CYS A 238 32.90 21.15 3.24
C CYS A 238 32.12 22.10 4.16
N LYS A 239 30.98 22.63 3.70
CA LYS A 239 30.08 23.58 4.41
C LYS A 239 30.71 24.92 4.83
N ILE A 240 31.86 25.26 4.27
CA ILE A 240 32.61 26.51 4.54
C ILE A 240 32.46 27.46 3.35
N GLU A 241 32.37 28.76 3.61
CA GLU A 241 32.29 29.84 2.59
C GLU A 241 33.61 29.98 1.82
N THR A 242 33.78 29.13 0.81
CA THR A 242 35.07 28.90 0.12
C THR A 242 34.90 28.84 -1.39
N VAL A 243 33.67 28.87 -1.90
CA VAL A 243 33.39 28.94 -3.33
C VAL A 243 33.45 30.41 -3.74
N ASN A 244 34.62 30.90 -4.15
CA ASN A 244 34.87 32.32 -4.40
C ASN A 244 35.10 32.67 -5.89
N LEU A 245 35.23 31.67 -6.76
CA LEU A 245 35.35 31.84 -8.20
C LEU A 245 34.10 31.29 -8.88
N ILE A 246 33.11 32.16 -9.08
CA ILE A 246 31.86 31.80 -9.77
C ILE A 246 32.06 31.95 -11.28
N VAL A 247 31.83 30.86 -12.01
CA VAL A 247 32.03 30.78 -13.46
C VAL A 247 30.73 30.65 -14.25
N LYS A 248 29.64 30.23 -13.58
CA LYS A 248 28.34 30.03 -14.21
C LYS A 248 27.22 30.34 -13.23
N ALA A 249 26.13 30.90 -13.74
CA ALA A 249 24.86 31.00 -13.03
C ALA A 249 23.81 30.21 -13.84
N MET A 250 23.03 29.39 -13.15
CA MET A 250 21.92 28.64 -13.73
C MET A 250 20.64 29.00 -12.98
N PHE A 251 19.63 29.42 -13.73
CA PHE A 251 18.28 29.58 -13.23
C PHE A 251 17.49 28.33 -13.60
N TYR A 252 16.80 27.76 -12.62
CA TYR A 252 16.02 26.53 -12.81
C TYR A 252 14.58 26.72 -12.34
N ASN A 253 13.60 26.36 -13.16
CA ASN A 253 12.16 26.46 -12.89
C ASN A 253 11.76 27.83 -12.29
N ALA A 254 12.24 28.92 -12.89
CA ALA A 254 12.06 30.27 -12.36
C ALA A 254 11.94 31.32 -13.47
N GLU A 255 11.06 32.29 -13.25
CA GLU A 255 11.13 33.58 -13.95
C GLU A 255 12.31 34.36 -13.38
N HIS A 256 13.23 34.77 -14.24
CA HIS A 256 14.48 35.31 -13.77
C HIS A 256 14.97 36.51 -14.56
N SER A 257 15.87 37.25 -13.92
CA SER A 257 16.67 38.26 -14.59
C SER A 257 18.11 38.26 -14.11
N ILE A 258 19.01 38.59 -15.03
CA ILE A 258 20.45 38.74 -14.78
C ILE A 258 20.93 40.06 -15.38
N CYS A 259 21.72 40.81 -14.61
CA CYS A 259 22.36 42.05 -15.05
C CYS A 259 23.81 42.06 -14.58
N ALA A 260 24.78 42.31 -15.48
CA ALA A 260 26.16 42.55 -15.10
C ALA A 260 26.46 44.05 -14.97
N SER A 261 27.44 44.41 -14.14
CA SER A 261 27.93 45.78 -14.02
C SER A 261 28.52 46.24 -15.35
N GLY A 262 27.85 47.19 -16.01
CA GLY A 262 28.23 47.71 -17.32
C GLY A 262 27.22 47.42 -18.43
N ASP A 263 26.26 46.53 -18.19
CA ASP A 263 25.15 46.28 -19.12
C ASP A 263 24.04 47.32 -18.92
N SER A 264 23.52 47.87 -20.01
CA SER A 264 22.39 48.82 -19.97
C SER A 264 21.02 48.13 -19.89
N ILE A 265 20.96 46.81 -20.13
CA ILE A 265 19.73 46.03 -20.23
C ILE A 265 19.87 44.74 -19.43
N SER A 266 18.93 44.49 -18.51
CA SER A 266 18.81 43.20 -17.83
C SER A 266 18.19 42.17 -18.77
N VAL A 267 18.79 40.98 -18.84
CA VAL A 267 18.18 39.84 -19.54
C VAL A 267 17.06 39.33 -18.66
N LYS A 268 15.85 39.21 -19.20
CA LYS A 268 14.69 38.60 -18.55
C LYS A 268 14.25 37.39 -19.34
N ASP A 269 14.02 36.27 -18.66
CA ASP A 269 13.64 35.00 -19.28
C ASP A 269 12.84 34.15 -18.29
N ASN A 270 12.08 33.20 -18.81
CA ASN A 270 11.24 32.27 -18.06
C ASN A 270 11.35 30.83 -18.57
N ASN A 271 12.39 30.50 -19.31
CA ASN A 271 12.72 29.12 -19.67
C ASN A 271 13.11 28.32 -18.41
N TYR A 272 12.76 27.03 -18.38
CA TYR A 272 12.90 26.14 -17.22
C TYR A 272 14.36 25.94 -16.80
N GLN A 273 15.29 26.13 -17.73
CA GLN A 273 16.71 26.04 -17.46
C GLN A 273 17.49 27.02 -18.34
N CYS A 274 17.99 28.09 -17.74
CA CYS A 274 18.89 29.05 -18.40
C CYS A 274 20.25 29.07 -17.72
N SER A 275 21.31 28.96 -18.50
CA SER A 275 22.69 29.00 -18.03
C SER A 275 23.42 30.21 -18.62
N TYR A 276 24.02 31.00 -17.74
CA TYR A 276 24.79 32.19 -18.09
C TYR A 276 26.24 32.03 -17.65
N THR A 277 27.17 32.33 -18.54
CA THR A 277 28.60 32.40 -18.20
C THR A 277 28.87 33.66 -17.38
N ILE A 278 29.53 33.49 -16.24
CA ILE A 278 29.88 34.58 -15.32
C ILE A 278 31.33 34.98 -15.57
N LYS A 279 31.55 36.25 -15.89
CA LYS A 279 32.89 36.81 -16.11
C LYS A 279 33.50 37.20 -14.77
N SER A 280 34.76 36.81 -14.57
CA SER A 280 35.52 37.15 -13.37
C SER A 280 35.69 38.68 -13.24
N GLY A 281 35.48 39.21 -12.03
CA GLY A 281 35.69 40.61 -11.69
C GLY A 281 34.49 41.56 -11.89
N LEU A 282 33.40 41.11 -12.52
CA LEU A 282 32.17 41.90 -12.64
C LEU A 282 31.24 41.70 -11.44
N SER A 283 30.42 42.71 -11.16
CA SER A 283 29.29 42.58 -10.23
C SER A 283 28.07 42.09 -11.00
N TYR A 284 27.34 41.14 -10.45
CA TYR A 284 26.11 40.60 -11.02
C TYR A 284 24.95 40.81 -10.05
N GLU A 285 23.82 41.26 -10.58
CA GLU A 285 22.52 41.24 -9.91
C GLU A 285 21.67 40.14 -10.54
N LEU A 286 21.33 39.12 -9.75
CA LEU A 286 20.50 38.00 -10.15
C LEU A 286 19.18 38.04 -9.39
N LYS A 287 18.08 37.79 -10.09
CA LYS A 287 16.75 37.67 -9.51
C LYS A 287 16.07 36.42 -10.05
N ALA A 288 15.48 35.63 -9.16
CA ALA A 288 14.64 34.49 -9.52
C ALA A 288 13.36 34.50 -8.69
N ASN A 289 12.21 34.47 -9.37
CA ASN A 289 10.90 34.37 -8.75
C ASN A 289 10.26 33.03 -9.09
N ASN A 290 9.36 32.57 -8.22
CA ASN A 290 8.46 31.48 -8.55
C ASN A 290 7.63 31.86 -9.78
N ILE A 291 7.44 30.91 -10.69
CA ILE A 291 6.57 31.07 -11.85
C ILE A 291 5.14 31.27 -11.38
N ARG A 292 4.45 32.26 -11.94
CA ARG A 292 3.07 32.62 -11.60
C ARG A 292 2.29 32.95 -12.87
N GLN A 293 0.99 32.69 -12.87
CA GLN A 293 0.13 33.24 -13.90
C GLN A 293 0.14 34.77 -13.85
N HIS A 294 0.00 35.42 -15.00
CA HIS A 294 -0.02 36.87 -15.13
C HIS A 294 -1.44 37.41 -15.18
N ALA A 295 -2.38 36.79 -14.47
CA ALA A 295 -3.78 37.13 -14.54
C ALA A 295 -4.20 38.25 -13.60
N LYS A 296 -5.16 39.06 -14.08
CA LYS A 296 -5.74 40.18 -13.33
C LYS A 296 -6.95 39.74 -12.49
N SER A 297 -7.66 38.72 -12.94
CA SER A 297 -8.75 38.07 -12.23
C SER A 297 -8.84 36.59 -12.61
N ILE A 298 -9.71 35.84 -11.93
CA ILE A 298 -9.96 34.43 -12.24
C ILE A 298 -10.65 34.29 -13.60
N GLU A 299 -11.55 35.20 -13.94
CA GLU A 299 -12.26 35.23 -15.22
C GLU A 299 -11.27 35.48 -16.37
N ASP A 300 -10.37 36.45 -16.21
CA ASP A 300 -9.27 36.73 -17.14
C ASP A 300 -8.38 35.49 -17.33
N LEU A 301 -7.99 34.83 -16.23
CA LEU A 301 -7.19 33.61 -16.29
C LEU A 301 -7.89 32.48 -17.05
N ARG A 302 -9.19 32.29 -16.81
CA ARG A 302 -9.99 31.26 -17.50
C ARG A 302 -10.13 31.54 -18.98
N GLU A 303 -10.46 32.78 -19.34
CA GLU A 303 -10.65 33.18 -20.73
C GLU A 303 -9.35 32.98 -21.52
N ARG A 304 -8.23 33.51 -21.02
CA ARG A 304 -6.93 33.36 -21.69
C ARG A 304 -6.46 31.91 -21.71
N SER A 305 -6.72 31.13 -20.67
CA SER A 305 -6.43 29.69 -20.67
C SER A 305 -7.22 28.94 -21.75
N GLU A 306 -8.52 29.19 -21.88
CA GLU A 306 -9.35 28.57 -22.92
C GLU A 306 -8.85 28.94 -24.33
N GLN A 307 -8.59 30.22 -24.56
CA GLN A 307 -8.08 30.71 -25.84
C GLN A 307 -6.73 30.05 -26.17
N ALA A 308 -5.82 29.97 -25.20
CA ALA A 308 -4.50 29.40 -25.37
C ALA A 308 -4.53 27.88 -25.58
N MET A 309 -5.40 27.14 -24.88
CA MET A 309 -5.61 25.71 -25.11
C MET A 309 -6.15 25.40 -26.51
N ASN A 310 -6.86 26.34 -27.13
CA ASN A 310 -7.43 26.21 -28.48
C ASN A 310 -6.55 26.82 -29.58
N SER A 311 -5.37 27.34 -29.21
CA SER A 311 -4.47 28.06 -30.10
C SER A 311 -3.80 27.14 -31.12
N ILE A 312 -3.24 27.74 -32.17
CA ILE A 312 -2.55 26.99 -33.22
C ILE A 312 -1.24 26.38 -32.72
N GLU A 313 -0.57 27.07 -31.81
CA GLU A 313 0.67 26.64 -31.15
C GLU A 313 0.46 25.30 -30.42
N ILE A 314 -0.60 25.20 -29.61
CA ILE A 314 -0.96 23.95 -28.92
C ILE A 314 -1.46 22.88 -29.89
N LYS A 315 -2.25 23.24 -30.90
CA LYS A 315 -2.69 22.27 -31.93
C LYS A 315 -1.51 21.66 -32.68
N ASN A 316 -0.47 22.44 -32.98
CA ASN A 316 0.74 21.96 -33.65
C ASN A 316 1.51 20.99 -32.74
N LEU A 317 1.73 21.34 -31.47
CA LEU A 317 2.35 20.45 -30.48
C LEU A 317 1.58 19.14 -30.33
N VAL A 318 0.24 19.20 -30.19
CA VAL A 318 -0.62 18.02 -30.09
C VAL A 318 -0.55 17.17 -31.35
N THR A 319 -0.50 17.79 -32.54
CA THR A 319 -0.37 17.08 -33.82
C THR A 319 0.97 16.36 -33.90
N GLU A 320 2.06 16.98 -33.44
CA GLU A 320 3.38 16.34 -33.38
C GLU A 320 3.38 15.14 -32.44
N LEU A 321 2.84 15.28 -31.22
CA LEU A 321 2.70 14.17 -30.27
C LEU A 321 1.91 13.01 -30.86
N LYS A 322 0.83 13.29 -31.60
CA LYS A 322 0.00 12.26 -32.27
C LYS A 322 0.76 11.49 -33.35
N LYS A 323 1.80 12.05 -33.99
CA LYS A 323 2.63 11.31 -34.97
C LYS A 323 3.37 10.13 -34.33
N TYR A 324 3.65 10.21 -33.03
CA TYR A 324 4.24 9.13 -32.24
C TYR A 324 3.19 8.25 -31.57
N GLU A 325 1.93 8.33 -32.03
CA GLU A 325 0.79 7.60 -31.46
C GLU A 325 0.58 7.88 -29.96
N ILE A 326 0.90 9.09 -29.51
CA ILE A 326 0.68 9.52 -28.14
C ILE A 326 -0.72 10.13 -28.04
N THR A 327 -1.51 9.67 -27.07
CA THR A 327 -2.86 10.18 -26.85
C THR A 327 -2.79 11.44 -25.98
N VAL A 328 -3.30 12.56 -26.48
CA VAL A 328 -3.40 13.81 -25.71
C VAL A 328 -4.87 14.10 -25.44
N VAL A 329 -5.23 14.17 -24.16
CA VAL A 329 -6.61 14.39 -23.72
C VAL A 329 -6.76 15.82 -23.21
N LYS A 330 -7.65 16.58 -23.86
CA LYS A 330 -8.14 17.88 -23.39
C LYS A 330 -9.37 17.63 -22.50
N PRO A 331 -9.48 18.25 -21.31
CA PRO A 331 -10.72 18.25 -20.54
C PRO A 331 -11.87 18.87 -21.36
N LEU A 332 -13.08 18.34 -21.22
CA LEU A 332 -14.27 18.78 -21.96
C LEU A 332 -14.66 20.23 -21.67
N SER A 333 -14.40 20.69 -20.44
CA SER A 333 -14.57 22.06 -20.00
C SER A 333 -13.46 22.43 -19.04
N LEU A 334 -13.16 23.72 -18.92
CA LEU A 334 -12.35 24.21 -17.80
C LEU A 334 -12.97 23.79 -16.47
N LYS A 335 -12.11 23.64 -15.45
CA LYS A 335 -12.50 23.26 -14.10
C LYS A 335 -13.70 24.09 -13.59
N GLY A 336 -14.68 23.44 -12.95
CA GLY A 336 -15.89 24.13 -12.43
C GLY A 336 -15.55 25.25 -11.44
N ASN A 337 -16.30 26.35 -11.47
CA ASN A 337 -16.01 27.59 -10.73
C ASN A 337 -15.90 27.36 -9.22
N GLU A 338 -16.87 26.68 -8.60
CA GLU A 338 -16.88 26.42 -7.15
C GLU A 338 -15.66 25.63 -6.71
N ARG A 339 -15.39 24.52 -7.40
CA ARG A 339 -14.27 23.63 -7.09
C ARG A 339 -12.89 24.26 -7.35
N LEU A 340 -12.80 25.17 -8.33
CA LEU A 340 -11.60 25.94 -8.58
C LEU A 340 -11.36 26.96 -7.46
N LEU A 341 -12.39 27.70 -7.04
CA LEU A 341 -12.31 28.67 -5.95
C LEU A 341 -11.92 28.01 -4.62
N GLU A 342 -12.56 26.90 -4.28
CA GLU A 342 -12.19 26.11 -3.09
C GLU A 342 -10.72 25.69 -3.12
N LYS A 343 -10.23 25.23 -4.27
CA LYS A 343 -8.82 24.84 -4.43
C LYS A 343 -7.90 26.05 -4.28
N ILE A 344 -8.21 27.17 -4.92
CA ILE A 344 -7.39 28.39 -4.81
C ILE A 344 -7.31 28.86 -3.36
N GLN A 345 -8.43 28.82 -2.64
CA GLN A 345 -8.46 29.20 -1.23
C GLN A 345 -7.65 28.24 -0.36
N ALA A 346 -7.78 26.92 -0.58
CA ALA A 346 -7.14 25.90 0.25
C ALA A 346 -5.63 25.73 -0.04
N ASP A 347 -5.26 25.64 -1.31
CA ASP A 347 -3.90 25.28 -1.75
C ASP A 347 -3.01 26.51 -1.94
N TYR A 348 -3.59 27.66 -2.31
CA TYR A 348 -2.85 28.86 -2.70
C TYR A 348 -3.19 30.09 -1.85
N ALA A 349 -3.90 29.91 -0.74
CA ALA A 349 -4.31 30.99 0.18
C ALA A 349 -5.02 32.16 -0.52
N GLY A 350 -5.82 31.86 -1.55
CA GLY A 350 -6.55 32.87 -2.33
C GLY A 350 -5.78 33.40 -3.55
N ASP A 351 -4.50 33.07 -3.73
CA ASP A 351 -3.69 33.51 -4.87
C ASP A 351 -3.99 32.66 -6.11
N PHE A 352 -4.93 33.12 -6.93
CA PHE A 352 -5.30 32.44 -8.17
C PHE A 352 -4.16 32.39 -9.20
N ASN A 353 -3.13 33.24 -9.07
CA ASN A 353 -1.99 33.21 -9.98
C ASN A 353 -1.06 32.00 -9.75
N GLN A 354 -1.32 31.19 -8.72
CA GLN A 354 -0.65 29.90 -8.52
C GLN A 354 -1.43 28.72 -9.10
N ALA A 355 -2.62 28.95 -9.68
CA ALA A 355 -3.47 27.90 -10.26
C ALA A 355 -3.09 27.62 -11.73
N PHE A 356 -2.25 26.60 -11.94
CA PHE A 356 -1.85 26.14 -13.28
C PHE A 356 -2.76 25.06 -13.87
N ASP A 357 -3.59 24.41 -13.05
CA ASP A 357 -4.46 23.30 -13.47
C ASP A 357 -5.77 23.75 -14.13
N ILE A 358 -5.92 25.04 -14.44
CA ILE A 358 -7.05 25.58 -15.21
C ILE A 358 -6.90 25.18 -16.67
N GLY A 359 -5.77 25.52 -17.28
CA GLY A 359 -5.42 25.11 -18.64
C GLY A 359 -4.54 23.87 -18.62
N ARG A 360 -5.14 22.68 -18.55
CA ARG A 360 -4.39 21.42 -18.40
C ARG A 360 -4.69 20.41 -19.50
N PHE A 361 -3.66 19.71 -19.96
CA PHE A 361 -3.77 18.51 -20.80
C PHE A 361 -3.22 17.29 -20.07
N THR A 362 -3.80 16.12 -20.34
CA THR A 362 -3.27 14.83 -19.89
C THR A 362 -2.73 14.06 -21.08
N ILE A 363 -1.44 13.73 -21.05
CA ILE A 363 -0.75 12.98 -22.09
C ILE A 363 -0.63 11.54 -21.63
N LEU A 364 -1.21 10.62 -22.40
CA LEU A 364 -1.34 9.21 -22.08
C LEU A 364 -0.44 8.38 -23.00
N CYS A 365 0.55 7.74 -22.38
CA CYS A 365 1.58 6.97 -23.08
C CYS A 365 1.39 5.46 -22.82
N ASP A 366 1.55 4.63 -23.86
CA ASP A 366 1.44 3.17 -23.71
C ASP A 366 2.69 2.53 -23.09
N SER A 367 3.84 3.19 -23.20
CA SER A 367 5.12 2.66 -22.76
C SER A 367 6.02 3.76 -22.18
N PRO A 368 7.02 3.39 -21.35
CA PRO A 368 8.03 4.32 -20.86
C PRO A 368 8.79 5.04 -21.99
N THR A 369 9.02 4.37 -23.12
CA THR A 369 9.63 4.99 -24.31
C THR A 369 8.75 6.10 -24.88
N LYS A 370 7.44 5.85 -25.06
CA LYS A 370 6.50 6.89 -25.52
C LYS A 370 6.42 8.05 -24.53
N LEU A 371 6.53 7.79 -23.23
CA LEU A 371 6.59 8.84 -22.20
C LEU A 371 7.85 9.72 -22.37
N GLN A 372 9.02 9.10 -22.57
CA GLN A 372 10.26 9.84 -22.85
C GLN A 372 10.17 10.64 -24.14
N THR A 373 9.59 10.06 -25.20
CA THR A 373 9.33 10.75 -26.46
C THR A 373 8.40 11.95 -26.26
N ALA A 374 7.32 11.80 -25.50
CA ALA A 374 6.39 12.89 -25.19
C ALA A 374 7.12 14.07 -24.50
N VAL A 375 7.94 13.76 -23.50
CA VAL A 375 8.77 14.73 -22.79
C VAL A 375 9.75 15.41 -23.74
N ALA A 376 10.43 14.65 -24.60
CA ALA A 376 11.38 15.21 -25.57
C ALA A 376 10.71 16.13 -26.60
N VAL A 377 9.51 15.79 -27.07
CA VAL A 377 8.72 16.63 -27.98
C VAL A 377 8.27 17.91 -27.28
N MET A 378 7.75 17.82 -26.05
CA MET A 378 7.39 19.00 -25.26
C MET A 378 8.58 19.90 -24.94
N LYS A 379 9.78 19.32 -24.74
CA LYS A 379 11.01 20.09 -24.53
C LYS A 379 11.48 20.88 -25.75
N LYS A 380 11.01 20.52 -26.95
CA LYS A 380 11.21 21.29 -28.18
C LYS A 380 10.12 22.36 -28.38
N ALA A 381 9.55 22.87 -27.29
CA ALA A 381 8.46 23.84 -27.26
C ALA A 381 8.68 25.06 -28.19
N GLU A 382 9.93 25.52 -28.29
CA GLU A 382 10.30 26.68 -29.11
C GLU A 382 9.91 26.51 -30.59
N GLN A 383 9.93 25.27 -31.11
CA GLN A 383 9.50 24.94 -32.48
C GLN A 383 8.01 25.24 -32.73
N PHE A 384 7.23 25.37 -31.65
CA PHE A 384 5.80 25.66 -31.67
C PHE A 384 5.48 27.07 -31.18
N ASN A 385 6.49 27.93 -31.00
CA ASN A 385 6.36 29.26 -30.36
C ASN A 385 5.89 29.19 -28.89
N LEU A 386 6.33 28.16 -28.17
CA LEU A 386 6.04 27.91 -26.76
C LEU A 386 7.36 27.95 -25.96
N ILE A 387 7.29 28.29 -24.68
CA ILE A 387 8.46 28.24 -23.78
C ILE A 387 8.20 27.20 -22.72
N VAL A 388 9.14 26.28 -22.49
CA VAL A 388 9.09 25.38 -21.35
C VAL A 388 9.52 26.17 -20.13
N SER A 389 8.64 26.40 -19.18
CA SER A 389 8.96 27.22 -18.01
C SER A 389 9.18 26.41 -16.74
N GLU A 390 8.53 25.25 -16.63
CA GLU A 390 8.76 24.34 -15.51
C GLU A 390 8.84 22.90 -16.00
N ASP A 391 9.84 22.16 -15.51
CA ASP A 391 10.02 20.74 -15.76
C ASP A 391 10.14 19.99 -14.42
N ASN A 392 9.13 19.18 -14.09
CA ASN A 392 9.12 18.35 -12.89
C ASN A 392 8.86 16.89 -13.21
N ASN A 393 9.86 16.05 -12.94
CA ASN A 393 9.75 14.61 -13.08
C ASN A 393 9.37 13.93 -11.74
N PHE A 394 8.08 13.63 -11.58
CA PHE A 394 7.54 12.81 -10.48
C PHE A 394 7.27 11.36 -10.92
N PHE A 395 7.82 10.93 -12.06
CA PHE A 395 7.60 9.58 -12.58
C PHE A 395 8.53 8.56 -11.92
N ASN A 396 9.78 8.95 -11.67
CA ASN A 396 10.78 8.12 -11.00
C ASN A 396 11.03 8.53 -9.55
N LYS A 397 10.59 9.74 -9.16
CA LYS A 397 10.68 10.25 -7.79
C LYS A 397 9.29 10.27 -7.17
N GLN A 398 9.15 9.72 -5.96
CA GLN A 398 7.86 9.69 -5.28
C GLN A 398 7.40 11.11 -4.94
N SER A 399 6.26 11.51 -5.51
CA SER A 399 5.54 12.71 -5.09
C SER A 399 4.91 12.49 -3.71
N LYS A 400 4.43 13.56 -3.04
CA LYS A 400 3.75 13.44 -1.74
C LYS A 400 2.55 12.49 -1.76
N THR A 401 1.86 12.38 -2.89
CA THR A 401 0.71 11.49 -3.07
C THR A 401 1.10 10.16 -3.71
N HIS A 402 2.38 9.95 -4.04
CA HIS A 402 2.90 8.79 -4.76
C HIS A 402 2.32 8.62 -6.17
N TYR A 403 1.63 9.62 -6.72
CA TYR A 403 1.17 9.56 -8.10
C TYR A 403 2.34 9.74 -9.07
N ARG A 404 2.41 8.92 -10.13
CA ARG A 404 3.51 8.90 -11.12
C ARG A 404 3.15 9.67 -12.38
N PHE A 405 3.84 10.77 -12.60
CA PHE A 405 3.66 11.61 -13.77
C PHE A 405 4.87 12.51 -14.02
N HIS A 406 5.01 12.96 -15.25
CA HIS A 406 5.93 14.01 -15.64
C HIS A 406 5.12 15.27 -15.91
N ASN A 407 5.39 16.34 -15.19
CA ASN A 407 4.67 17.60 -15.33
C ASN A 407 5.53 18.65 -16.01
N ILE A 408 5.02 19.23 -17.09
CA ILE A 408 5.68 20.32 -17.82
C ILE A 408 4.73 21.51 -17.89
N LYS A 409 5.18 22.68 -17.47
CA LYS A 409 4.43 23.93 -17.67
C LYS A 409 4.96 24.65 -18.90
N LEU A 410 4.07 24.93 -19.83
CA LEU A 410 4.38 25.66 -21.07
C LEU A 410 3.82 27.07 -20.97
N TYR A 411 4.66 28.07 -21.16
CA TYR A 411 4.25 29.45 -21.33
C TYR A 411 3.92 29.72 -22.79
N ILE A 412 2.82 30.44 -23.02
CA ILE A 412 2.31 30.78 -24.35
C ILE A 412 2.39 32.30 -24.50
N PRO A 413 3.47 32.86 -25.09
CA PRO A 413 3.73 34.30 -25.09
C PRO A 413 2.57 35.14 -25.64
N LYS A 414 1.90 34.62 -26.68
CA LYS A 414 0.77 35.31 -27.33
C LYS A 414 -0.41 35.62 -26.40
N TYR A 415 -0.68 34.74 -25.44
CA TYR A 415 -1.80 34.88 -24.51
C TYR A 415 -1.34 35.24 -23.10
N ASP A 416 -0.02 35.29 -22.87
CA ASP A 416 0.61 35.61 -21.60
C ASP A 416 0.09 34.72 -20.44
N VAL A 417 -0.01 33.41 -20.69
CA VAL A 417 -0.55 32.41 -19.76
C VAL A 417 0.28 31.13 -19.79
N TYR A 418 0.30 30.43 -18.67
CA TYR A 418 0.91 29.12 -18.54
C TYR A 418 -0.14 28.01 -18.59
N ILE A 419 0.17 26.94 -19.31
CA ILE A 419 -0.63 25.71 -19.35
C ILE A 419 0.16 24.52 -18.79
N GLU A 420 -0.56 23.57 -18.21
CA GLU A 420 0.01 22.36 -17.61
C GLU A 420 -0.14 21.16 -18.56
N MET A 421 0.97 20.48 -18.86
CA MET A 421 1.03 19.25 -19.63
C MET A 421 1.51 18.11 -18.74
N GLN A 422 0.58 17.24 -18.33
CA GLN A 422 0.87 16.12 -17.45
C GLN A 422 0.95 14.82 -18.24
N ALA A 423 2.14 14.24 -18.35
CA ALA A 423 2.36 12.96 -19.02
C ALA A 423 2.43 11.79 -18.02
N THR A 424 1.72 10.71 -18.32
CA THR A 424 1.74 9.47 -17.51
C THR A 424 1.51 8.24 -18.40
N LEU A 425 1.64 7.04 -17.82
CA LEU A 425 1.31 5.80 -18.51
C LEU A 425 -0.20 5.55 -18.48
N LYS A 426 -0.75 4.96 -19.54
CA LYS A 426 -2.17 4.58 -19.61
C LYS A 426 -2.60 3.68 -18.46
N ASN A 427 -1.72 2.78 -18.00
CA ASN A 427 -2.03 1.89 -16.88
C ASN A 427 -2.05 2.57 -15.50
N PHE A 428 -1.61 3.84 -15.41
CA PHE A 428 -1.55 4.63 -14.17
C PHE A 428 -2.59 5.77 -14.14
N THR A 429 -3.23 6.07 -15.27
CA THR A 429 -4.18 7.18 -15.35
C THR A 429 -5.44 6.88 -14.54
N THR A 430 -5.95 7.90 -13.85
CA THR A 430 -7.26 7.92 -13.19
C THR A 430 -8.29 8.73 -13.99
N LEU A 431 -7.98 9.06 -15.24
CA LEU A 431 -8.88 9.82 -16.10
C LEU A 431 -10.04 8.93 -16.59
N GLU A 432 -11.26 9.35 -16.28
CA GLU A 432 -12.49 8.66 -16.69
C GLU A 432 -12.56 8.52 -18.22
N GLY A 433 -12.99 7.35 -18.70
CA GLY A 433 -13.01 6.99 -20.12
C GLY A 433 -11.67 6.49 -20.69
N TYR A 434 -10.55 6.69 -19.99
CA TYR A 434 -9.22 6.26 -20.42
C TYR A 434 -8.50 5.33 -19.43
N SER A 435 -8.99 5.26 -18.20
CA SER A 435 -8.40 4.43 -17.15
C SER A 435 -8.82 2.97 -17.28
N VAL A 436 -7.85 2.07 -17.09
CA VAL A 436 -8.07 0.63 -16.89
C VAL A 436 -8.39 0.29 -15.41
N ILE A 437 -8.35 1.30 -14.54
CA ILE A 437 -8.54 1.14 -13.10
C ILE A 437 -10.03 1.30 -12.81
N GLU A 438 -10.61 0.30 -12.15
CA GLU A 438 -12.00 0.38 -11.72
C GLU A 438 -12.19 1.51 -10.71
N ASN A 439 -13.29 2.25 -10.84
CA ASN A 439 -13.58 3.44 -10.03
C ASN A 439 -12.42 4.46 -10.03
N PRO A 440 -12.04 4.98 -11.21
CA PRO A 440 -10.81 5.74 -11.38
C PRO A 440 -10.79 7.06 -10.59
N ASN A 441 -11.97 7.63 -10.31
CA ASN A 441 -12.09 8.87 -9.55
C ASN A 441 -11.89 8.70 -8.02
N LEU A 442 -11.85 7.47 -7.49
CA LEU A 442 -11.81 7.21 -6.03
C LEU A 442 -10.62 7.89 -5.35
N SER A 443 -9.39 7.65 -5.83
CA SER A 443 -8.17 8.23 -5.24
C SER A 443 -8.22 9.75 -5.26
N HIS A 444 -8.66 10.31 -6.38
CA HIS A 444 -8.78 11.74 -6.56
C HIS A 444 -9.83 12.35 -5.59
N LEU A 445 -11.03 11.78 -5.50
CA LEU A 445 -12.09 12.23 -4.58
C LEU A 445 -11.67 12.10 -3.11
N PHE A 446 -10.98 11.01 -2.75
CA PHE A 446 -10.43 10.82 -1.41
C PHE A 446 -9.40 11.92 -1.09
N TYR A 447 -8.51 12.24 -2.03
CA TYR A 447 -7.58 13.38 -1.90
C TYR A 447 -8.32 14.71 -1.69
N GLU A 448 -9.42 14.97 -2.40
CA GLU A 448 -10.17 16.23 -2.24
C GLU A 448 -10.76 16.39 -0.84
N HIS A 449 -11.27 15.30 -0.25
CA HIS A 449 -11.79 15.34 1.11
C HIS A 449 -10.72 15.70 2.15
N ILE A 450 -9.48 15.23 1.94
CA ILE A 450 -8.43 15.38 2.94
C ILE A 450 -7.54 16.59 2.70
N ARG A 451 -7.40 17.10 1.46
CA ARG A 451 -6.38 18.12 1.13
C ARG A 451 -6.52 19.42 1.93
N ALA A 452 -7.75 19.88 2.13
CA ALA A 452 -8.05 21.14 2.82
C ALA A 452 -8.21 20.96 4.34
N TRP A 453 -8.11 19.72 4.84
CA TRP A 453 -8.33 19.41 6.24
C TRP A 453 -7.15 19.87 7.10
N LYS A 454 -7.41 20.87 7.94
CA LYS A 454 -6.54 21.31 9.03
C LYS A 454 -7.10 20.77 10.34
N PRO A 455 -6.44 19.80 10.99
CA PRO A 455 -6.90 19.26 12.27
C PRO A 455 -6.77 20.33 13.37
N ASN A 456 -7.71 20.35 14.32
CA ASN A 456 -7.78 21.38 15.37
C ASN A 456 -6.91 21.05 16.61
N ASN A 457 -5.70 20.54 16.43
CA ASN A 457 -4.76 20.12 17.49
C ASN A 457 -5.29 19.03 18.46
N SER A 458 -6.35 18.28 18.11
CA SER A 458 -6.69 17.06 18.85
C SER A 458 -5.86 15.90 18.31
N SER A 459 -5.19 15.14 19.19
CA SER A 459 -4.32 14.02 18.78
C SER A 459 -5.04 13.03 17.86
N LYS A 460 -6.32 12.79 18.12
CA LYS A 460 -7.17 11.89 17.32
C LYS A 460 -7.42 12.38 15.89
N GLU A 461 -7.62 13.68 15.68
CA GLU A 461 -7.80 14.23 14.32
C GLU A 461 -6.49 14.21 13.53
N GLU A 462 -5.37 14.50 14.19
CA GLU A 462 -4.04 14.43 13.57
C GLU A 462 -3.69 13.01 13.14
N GLU A 463 -3.91 12.02 14.01
CA GLU A 463 -3.74 10.60 13.70
C GLU A 463 -4.59 10.17 12.50
N LEU A 464 -5.86 10.59 12.47
CA LEU A 464 -6.75 10.24 11.36
C LEU A 464 -6.35 10.93 10.05
N LYS A 465 -5.91 12.19 10.12
CA LYS A 465 -5.38 12.92 8.95
C LYS A 465 -4.13 12.25 8.40
N GLN A 466 -3.21 11.82 9.27
CA GLN A 466 -2.03 11.06 8.89
C GLN A 466 -2.43 9.72 8.25
N ALA A 467 -3.27 8.93 8.91
CA ALA A 467 -3.76 7.66 8.40
C ALA A 467 -4.46 7.79 7.04
N SER A 468 -5.19 8.90 6.84
CA SER A 468 -5.80 9.22 5.55
C SER A 468 -4.74 9.46 4.47
N ASN A 469 -3.71 10.27 4.75
CA ASN A 469 -2.64 10.52 3.78
C ASN A 469 -1.88 9.22 3.43
N GLU A 470 -1.60 8.38 4.44
CA GLU A 470 -0.97 7.07 4.25
C GLU A 470 -1.85 6.12 3.42
N THR A 471 -3.16 6.13 3.66
CA THR A 471 -4.13 5.33 2.89
C THR A 471 -4.18 5.78 1.43
N LEU A 472 -4.19 7.09 1.18
CA LEU A 472 -4.10 7.65 -0.16
C LEU A 472 -2.79 7.24 -0.86
N ALA A 473 -1.66 7.28 -0.15
CA ALA A 473 -0.38 6.83 -0.68
C ALA A 473 -0.42 5.35 -1.06
N LYS A 474 -0.93 4.47 -0.19
CA LYS A 474 -1.11 3.03 -0.48
C LYS A 474 -2.01 2.76 -1.68
N ILE A 475 -3.10 3.52 -1.82
CA ILE A 475 -3.97 3.43 -3.01
C ILE A 475 -3.18 3.80 -4.26
N ASN A 476 -2.41 4.89 -4.22
CA ASN A 476 -1.59 5.32 -5.35
C ASN A 476 -0.41 4.40 -5.64
N ASP A 477 0.13 3.70 -4.63
CA ASP A 477 1.14 2.66 -4.79
C ASP A 477 0.61 1.47 -5.60
N ILE A 478 -0.66 1.12 -5.42
CA ILE A 478 -1.35 0.09 -6.22
C ILE A 478 -1.61 0.61 -7.65
N ILE A 479 -2.14 1.83 -7.77
CA ILE A 479 -2.49 2.46 -9.06
C ILE A 479 -1.24 2.59 -9.96
N CYS A 480 -0.18 3.18 -9.41
CA CYS A 480 1.06 3.52 -10.10
C CYS A 480 2.14 2.43 -10.02
N GLU A 481 1.80 1.27 -9.45
CA GLU A 481 2.68 0.10 -9.37
C GLU A 481 4.02 0.38 -8.68
N TRP A 482 3.98 1.15 -7.58
CA TRP A 482 5.13 1.27 -6.68
C TRP A 482 5.39 -0.02 -5.91
N ILE A 483 4.35 -0.83 -5.71
CA ILE A 483 4.45 -2.20 -5.21
C ILE A 483 4.31 -3.19 -6.36
N ASN A 484 4.98 -4.33 -6.24
CA ASN A 484 5.01 -5.32 -7.31
C ASN A 484 3.65 -6.05 -7.45
N ALA A 485 3.40 -6.61 -8.63
CA ALA A 485 2.14 -7.30 -8.93
C ALA A 485 1.84 -8.50 -7.99
N LYS A 486 2.86 -9.15 -7.42
CA LYS A 486 2.66 -10.27 -6.48
C LYS A 486 2.09 -9.77 -5.15
N GLU A 487 2.57 -8.64 -4.66
CA GLU A 487 2.04 -7.98 -3.46
C GLU A 487 0.62 -7.46 -3.68
N ILE A 488 0.36 -6.81 -4.81
CA ILE A 488 -1.00 -6.38 -5.18
C ILE A 488 -1.94 -7.60 -5.18
N LYS A 489 -1.52 -8.71 -5.80
CA LYS A 489 -2.30 -9.97 -5.80
C LYS A 489 -2.54 -10.51 -4.39
N LYS A 490 -1.53 -10.47 -3.50
CA LYS A 490 -1.67 -10.90 -2.10
C LYS A 490 -2.72 -10.06 -1.36
N ILE A 491 -2.74 -8.74 -1.57
CA ILE A 491 -3.75 -7.84 -1.00
C ILE A 491 -5.13 -8.17 -1.59
N ALA A 492 -5.23 -8.26 -2.92
CA ALA A 492 -6.46 -8.55 -3.63
C ALA A 492 -7.09 -9.90 -3.26
N ASN A 493 -6.29 -10.92 -2.92
CA ASN A 493 -6.80 -12.23 -2.49
C ASN A 493 -7.57 -12.19 -1.16
N ARG A 494 -7.44 -11.11 -0.38
CA ARG A 494 -8.20 -10.90 0.87
C ARG A 494 -9.54 -10.20 0.63
N TYR A 495 -9.81 -9.79 -0.61
CA TYR A 495 -11.04 -9.13 -0.98
C TYR A 495 -12.24 -10.03 -0.75
N LYS A 496 -13.25 -9.46 -0.09
CA LYS A 496 -14.60 -10.02 0.00
C LYS A 496 -15.59 -8.90 -0.35
N PRO A 497 -16.56 -9.16 -1.24
CA PRO A 497 -17.53 -8.15 -1.65
C PRO A 497 -18.46 -7.77 -0.50
N HIS A 498 -19.00 -6.54 -0.55
CA HIS A 498 -19.98 -6.07 0.43
C HIS A 498 -21.18 -7.02 0.58
N SER A 499 -21.62 -7.68 -0.49
CA SER A 499 -22.70 -8.68 -0.44
C SER A 499 -22.37 -9.90 0.42
N GLU A 500 -21.09 -10.24 0.58
CA GLU A 500 -20.62 -11.36 1.43
C GLU A 500 -20.41 -10.89 2.88
N ILE A 501 -19.72 -9.77 3.08
CA ILE A 501 -19.33 -9.33 4.44
C ILE A 501 -20.38 -8.49 5.14
N GLN A 502 -21.27 -7.84 4.40
CA GLN A 502 -22.27 -6.87 4.87
C GLN A 502 -21.68 -5.85 5.85
N ILE A 503 -21.16 -4.76 5.28
CA ILE A 503 -20.50 -3.70 6.06
C ILE A 503 -21.53 -2.98 6.94
N LEU A 504 -21.23 -2.89 8.23
CA LEU A 504 -22.07 -2.22 9.20
C LEU A 504 -21.94 -0.71 9.08
N LYS A 505 -23.07 -0.01 9.18
CA LYS A 505 -23.11 1.44 9.08
C LYS A 505 -22.46 2.08 10.32
N PRO A 506 -21.50 3.02 10.15
CA PRO A 506 -20.92 3.74 11.27
C PRO A 506 -21.96 4.51 12.09
N LEU A 507 -21.83 4.47 13.42
CA LEU A 507 -22.73 5.18 14.34
C LEU A 507 -22.78 6.69 14.09
N GLN A 508 -21.66 7.27 13.65
CA GLN A 508 -21.56 8.69 13.32
C GLN A 508 -22.49 9.10 12.17
N LEU A 509 -22.99 8.14 11.38
CA LEU A 509 -23.92 8.38 10.27
C LEU A 509 -25.38 8.06 10.63
N LYS A 510 -25.67 7.68 11.88
CA LYS A 510 -27.03 7.46 12.38
C LYS A 510 -27.74 8.82 12.48
N GLU A 511 -28.97 8.92 11.98
CA GLU A 511 -29.83 10.12 12.02
C GLU A 511 -29.39 11.38 11.25
N ILE A 512 -28.28 11.35 10.49
CA ILE A 512 -27.81 12.53 9.73
C ILE A 512 -28.23 12.48 8.26
N ASN A 513 -29.14 13.38 7.87
CA ASN A 513 -29.51 13.59 6.46
C ASN A 513 -28.33 14.10 5.62
N LYS A 514 -28.34 13.77 4.30
CA LYS A 514 -27.32 14.18 3.31
C LYS A 514 -26.99 15.68 3.37
N GLU A 515 -28.00 16.52 3.55
CA GLU A 515 -27.89 17.99 3.57
C GLU A 515 -27.20 18.51 4.85
N LYS A 516 -27.47 17.91 6.01
CA LYS A 516 -26.85 18.30 7.30
C LYS A 516 -25.34 18.02 7.33
N ILE A 517 -24.87 16.97 6.63
CA ILE A 517 -23.44 16.62 6.54
C ILE A 517 -22.67 17.67 5.74
N ASN A 518 -23.27 18.17 4.65
CA ASN A 518 -22.63 19.19 3.82
C ASN A 518 -22.63 20.56 4.52
N ALA A 519 -23.69 20.88 5.26
CA ALA A 519 -23.84 22.16 5.98
C ALA A 519 -22.92 22.30 7.21
N LYS A 520 -22.56 21.21 7.90
CA LYS A 520 -21.74 21.27 9.12
C LYS A 520 -20.23 21.50 8.88
N ASN A 521 -19.75 21.47 7.63
CA ASN A 521 -18.32 21.50 7.30
C ASN A 521 -17.45 20.51 8.11
N ASP A 522 -18.05 19.44 8.59
CA ASP A 522 -17.36 18.39 9.34
C ASP A 522 -16.70 17.43 8.34
N ILE A 523 -15.37 17.56 8.22
CA ILE A 523 -14.56 16.76 7.31
C ILE A 523 -14.55 15.29 7.72
N LEU A 524 -14.57 14.99 9.01
CA LEU A 524 -14.61 13.62 9.54
C LEU A 524 -15.89 12.91 9.10
N LEU A 525 -17.05 13.58 9.22
CA LEU A 525 -18.33 13.04 8.76
C LEU A 525 -18.36 12.87 7.23
N LYS A 526 -17.84 13.85 6.47
CA LYS A 526 -17.76 13.76 5.00
C LYS A 526 -16.89 12.58 4.57
N LEU A 527 -15.73 12.41 5.20
CA LEU A 527 -14.81 11.31 4.90
C LEU A 527 -15.39 9.96 5.31
N THR A 528 -15.98 9.85 6.49
CA THR A 528 -16.63 8.64 7.00
C THR A 528 -17.72 8.16 6.04
N LYS A 529 -18.57 9.10 5.61
CA LYS A 529 -19.61 8.82 4.62
C LYS A 529 -19.04 8.43 3.27
N PHE A 530 -18.04 9.16 2.77
CA PHE A 530 -17.39 8.85 1.50
C PHE A 530 -16.87 7.41 1.51
N VAL A 531 -16.09 7.05 2.52
CA VAL A 531 -15.50 5.71 2.65
C VAL A 531 -16.58 4.63 2.75
N TYR A 532 -17.59 4.83 3.59
CA TYR A 532 -18.71 3.88 3.73
C TYR A 532 -19.45 3.70 2.40
N ASP A 533 -19.83 4.78 1.72
CA ASP A 533 -20.51 4.75 0.43
C ASP A 533 -19.68 4.04 -0.64
N GLN A 534 -18.36 4.29 -0.68
CA GLN A 534 -17.46 3.60 -1.59
C GLN A 534 -17.46 2.10 -1.31
N LEU A 535 -17.32 1.69 -0.04
CA LEU A 535 -17.29 0.26 0.29
C LEU A 535 -18.62 -0.46 0.02
N CYS A 536 -19.76 0.20 0.17
CA CYS A 536 -21.06 -0.40 -0.14
C CYS A 536 -21.33 -0.51 -1.66
N LYS A 537 -20.87 0.46 -2.46
CA LYS A 537 -21.19 0.56 -3.90
C LYS A 537 -20.12 -0.01 -4.82
N PHE A 538 -18.85 0.03 -4.39
CA PHE A 538 -17.73 -0.38 -5.22
C PHE A 538 -17.56 -1.90 -5.18
N ASN A 539 -17.88 -2.57 -6.30
CA ASN A 539 -17.78 -4.01 -6.45
C ASN A 539 -16.73 -4.40 -7.51
N PRO A 540 -15.42 -4.29 -7.19
CA PRO A 540 -14.35 -4.48 -8.16
C PRO A 540 -14.20 -5.93 -8.62
N LYS A 541 -13.92 -6.10 -9.91
CA LYS A 541 -13.60 -7.40 -10.54
C LYS A 541 -12.11 -7.56 -10.77
N GLU A 542 -11.42 -6.48 -11.09
CA GLU A 542 -10.01 -6.44 -11.45
C GLU A 542 -9.11 -6.47 -10.21
N MET A 543 -7.88 -6.96 -10.40
CA MET A 543 -6.92 -7.16 -9.30
C MET A 543 -6.61 -5.85 -8.55
N LYS A 544 -6.35 -4.75 -9.28
CA LYS A 544 -6.08 -3.43 -8.66
C LYS A 544 -7.29 -2.91 -7.90
N GLY A 545 -8.50 -3.02 -8.48
CA GLY A 545 -9.74 -2.59 -7.83
C GLY A 545 -9.97 -3.32 -6.52
N LYS A 546 -9.81 -4.65 -6.51
CA LYS A 546 -9.91 -5.50 -5.30
C LYS A 546 -8.88 -5.11 -4.24
N ALA A 547 -7.64 -4.85 -4.63
CA ALA A 547 -6.61 -4.42 -3.70
C ALA A 547 -6.93 -3.04 -3.08
N ILE A 548 -7.40 -2.08 -3.89
CA ILE A 548 -7.82 -0.75 -3.42
C ILE A 548 -8.98 -0.87 -2.42
N TYR A 549 -9.98 -1.71 -2.73
CA TYR A 549 -11.10 -1.97 -1.82
C TYR A 549 -10.62 -2.49 -0.46
N VAL A 550 -9.69 -3.46 -0.45
CA VAL A 550 -9.14 -4.03 0.80
C VAL A 550 -8.43 -2.95 1.62
N ILE A 551 -7.60 -2.10 0.99
CA ILE A 551 -6.94 -0.99 1.68
C ILE A 551 -7.97 -0.02 2.29
N LEU A 552 -9.03 0.29 1.54
CA LEU A 552 -10.10 1.16 2.01
C LEU A 552 -10.89 0.54 3.18
N PHE A 553 -11.13 -0.78 3.13
CA PHE A 553 -11.84 -1.51 4.18
C PHE A 553 -11.00 -1.62 5.46
N GLU A 554 -9.69 -1.83 5.35
CA GLU A 554 -8.77 -1.78 6.50
C GLU A 554 -8.76 -0.41 7.16
N TYR A 555 -8.70 0.65 6.35
CA TYR A 555 -8.80 2.03 6.86
C TYR A 555 -10.13 2.26 7.59
N PHE A 556 -11.24 1.82 7.01
CA PHE A 556 -12.56 1.91 7.61
C PHE A 556 -12.65 1.19 8.95
N LYS A 557 -12.22 -0.08 9.00
CA LYS A 557 -12.25 -0.90 10.21
C LYS A 557 -11.42 -0.26 11.32
N LYS A 558 -10.19 0.15 11.01
CA LYS A 558 -9.25 0.65 12.02
C LYS A 558 -9.58 2.06 12.52
N TYR A 559 -9.90 2.98 11.62
CA TYR A 559 -9.91 4.41 11.95
C TYR A 559 -11.30 5.04 11.99
N ILE A 560 -12.29 4.46 11.32
CA ILE A 560 -13.69 4.96 11.33
C ILE A 560 -14.52 4.20 12.37
N ILE A 561 -14.47 2.87 12.33
CA ILE A 561 -15.21 2.01 13.26
C ILE A 561 -14.46 1.83 14.59
N GLY A 562 -13.14 1.64 14.50
CA GLY A 562 -12.25 1.36 15.64
C GLY A 562 -12.01 -0.14 15.82
N GLU A 563 -10.81 -0.51 16.27
CA GLU A 563 -10.36 -1.91 16.34
C GLU A 563 -11.22 -2.81 17.24
N MET A 564 -11.89 -2.22 18.24
CA MET A 564 -12.74 -2.95 19.18
C MET A 564 -14.14 -3.24 18.63
N ASN A 565 -14.58 -2.52 17.60
CA ASN A 565 -15.96 -2.57 17.11
C ASN A 565 -16.06 -3.44 15.84
N PRO A 566 -17.09 -4.27 15.68
CA PRO A 566 -17.30 -4.99 14.43
C PRO A 566 -17.59 -4.01 13.28
N ALA A 567 -16.85 -4.12 12.18
CA ALA A 567 -17.04 -3.29 11.00
C ALA A 567 -17.99 -3.94 9.98
N SER A 568 -18.30 -5.22 10.16
CA SER A 568 -19.08 -6.04 9.23
C SER A 568 -19.84 -7.15 9.95
N CYS A 569 -20.89 -7.69 9.34
CA CYS A 569 -21.58 -8.89 9.84
C CYS A 569 -20.60 -10.06 9.98
N ALA A 570 -19.62 -10.17 9.09
CA ALA A 570 -18.55 -11.17 9.18
C ALA A 570 -17.74 -11.07 10.50
N ASP A 571 -17.49 -9.86 10.99
CA ASP A 571 -16.82 -9.66 12.30
C ASP A 571 -17.72 -10.14 13.45
N VAL A 572 -19.02 -9.81 13.41
CA VAL A 572 -20.00 -10.26 14.41
C VAL A 572 -20.10 -11.79 14.45
N ILE A 573 -20.16 -12.43 13.29
CA ILE A 573 -20.17 -13.89 13.15
C ILE A 573 -18.91 -14.50 13.77
N SER A 574 -17.74 -13.91 13.51
CA SER A 574 -16.48 -14.39 14.08
C SER A 574 -16.49 -14.33 15.59
N LEU A 575 -16.95 -13.21 16.18
CA LEU A 575 -17.05 -13.04 17.64
C LEU A 575 -18.00 -14.06 18.26
N LEU A 576 -19.19 -14.25 17.67
CA LEU A 576 -20.19 -15.19 18.20
C LEU A 576 -19.72 -16.65 18.08
N LYS A 577 -19.03 -17.02 16.99
CA LYS A 577 -18.43 -18.36 16.85
C LYS A 577 -17.33 -18.61 17.88
N GLU A 578 -16.47 -17.63 18.11
CA GLU A 578 -15.42 -17.72 19.12
C GLU A 578 -16.02 -17.84 20.53
N SER A 579 -17.04 -17.05 20.83
CA SER A 579 -17.77 -17.14 22.11
C SER A 579 -18.45 -18.49 22.30
N ARG A 580 -19.15 -19.02 21.28
CA ARG A 580 -19.73 -20.38 21.34
C ARG A 580 -18.66 -21.42 21.66
N LYS A 581 -17.51 -21.33 20.97
CA LYS A 581 -16.40 -22.27 21.17
C LYS A 581 -15.90 -22.23 22.62
N GLN A 582 -15.73 -21.04 23.19
CA GLN A 582 -15.33 -20.86 24.59
C GLN A 582 -16.34 -21.47 25.56
N GLU A 583 -17.64 -21.23 25.35
CA GLU A 583 -18.70 -21.82 26.21
C GLU A 583 -18.69 -23.35 26.21
N LEU A 584 -18.46 -23.99 25.06
CA LEU A 584 -18.38 -25.45 24.96
C LEU A 584 -17.05 -26.00 25.52
N GLU A 585 -15.95 -25.26 25.40
CA GLU A 585 -14.67 -25.62 26.04
C GLU A 585 -14.76 -25.54 27.58
N GLU A 586 -15.56 -24.61 28.11
CA GLU A 586 -15.85 -24.50 29.56
C GLU A 586 -16.78 -25.62 30.05
N ASP A 587 -17.78 -26.01 29.26
CA ASP A 587 -18.72 -27.10 29.58
C ASP A 587 -18.34 -28.41 28.87
N THR A 588 -17.31 -29.06 29.40
CA THR A 588 -16.82 -30.34 28.86
C THR A 588 -17.87 -31.45 28.86
N THR A 589 -18.83 -31.42 29.79
CA THR A 589 -19.90 -32.42 29.88
C THR A 589 -20.88 -32.23 28.73
N MET A 590 -21.29 -30.98 28.46
CA MET A 590 -22.15 -30.67 27.32
C MET A 590 -21.45 -30.98 25.98
N SER A 591 -20.16 -30.63 25.85
CA SER A 591 -19.39 -30.94 24.64
C SER A 591 -19.35 -32.45 24.34
N GLN A 592 -19.14 -33.29 25.37
CA GLN A 592 -19.18 -34.75 25.22
C GLN A 592 -20.59 -35.27 24.96
N ALA A 593 -21.60 -34.69 25.59
CA ALA A 593 -22.99 -35.09 25.41
C ALA A 593 -23.50 -34.82 23.97
N ILE A 594 -23.02 -33.74 23.33
CA ILE A 594 -23.37 -33.41 21.94
C ILE A 594 -22.86 -34.50 20.97
N GLU A 595 -21.68 -35.08 21.22
CA GLU A 595 -21.12 -36.16 20.37
C GLU A 595 -21.97 -37.44 20.39
N VAL A 596 -22.70 -37.68 21.48
CA VAL A 596 -23.60 -38.83 21.65
C VAL A 596 -25.07 -38.45 21.60
N TYR A 597 -25.39 -37.30 20.99
CA TYR A 597 -26.75 -36.80 20.91
C TYR A 597 -27.69 -37.79 20.20
N ILE A 598 -28.86 -38.00 20.80
CA ILE A 598 -29.94 -38.83 20.25
C ILE A 598 -31.09 -37.89 19.85
N PRO A 599 -31.54 -37.91 18.58
CA PRO A 599 -32.64 -37.08 18.10
C PRO A 599 -33.90 -37.19 18.97
N LEU A 600 -34.41 -36.03 19.38
CA LEU A 600 -35.65 -35.95 20.14
C LEU A 600 -36.87 -36.08 19.22
N GLN A 601 -37.86 -36.79 19.73
CA GLN A 601 -39.18 -36.89 19.12
C GLN A 601 -40.14 -35.92 19.84
N ALA A 602 -40.99 -35.23 19.09
CA ALA A 602 -41.93 -34.22 19.60
C ALA A 602 -43.32 -34.41 18.99
N ASN A 603 -44.31 -33.73 19.56
CA ASN A 603 -45.66 -33.61 19.01
C ASN A 603 -46.21 -32.20 19.27
N ASN A 604 -47.34 -31.87 18.63
CA ASN A 604 -47.96 -30.54 18.73
C ASN A 604 -48.83 -30.35 19.98
N TYR A 605 -48.88 -31.34 20.88
CA TYR A 605 -49.74 -31.28 22.06
C TYR A 605 -48.96 -30.75 23.26
N PRO A 606 -49.57 -29.84 24.05
CA PRO A 606 -48.96 -29.39 25.30
C PRO A 606 -48.74 -30.59 26.22
N TYR A 607 -47.60 -30.61 26.89
CA TYR A 607 -47.28 -31.67 27.82
C TYR A 607 -48.22 -31.61 29.05
N THR A 608 -48.92 -32.70 29.37
CA THR A 608 -49.70 -32.85 30.61
C THR A 608 -49.16 -34.02 31.43
N ASP A 609 -49.11 -33.89 32.76
CA ASP A 609 -48.54 -34.90 33.66
C ASP A 609 -49.30 -36.24 33.70
N ASN A 610 -50.50 -36.30 33.09
CA ASN A 610 -51.42 -37.43 33.13
C ASN A 610 -51.67 -38.11 31.77
N ASP A 611 -50.96 -37.74 30.70
CA ASP A 611 -51.18 -38.35 29.39
C ASP A 611 -50.30 -39.60 29.15
N ASP A 612 -50.91 -40.77 29.35
CA ASP A 612 -50.51 -42.01 28.68
C ASP A 612 -50.84 -41.88 27.17
N ASN A 613 -49.98 -41.17 26.44
CA ASN A 613 -50.17 -40.76 25.06
C ASN A 613 -50.57 -41.93 24.13
N LYS A 614 -51.86 -41.98 23.77
CA LYS A 614 -52.45 -42.86 22.74
C LYS A 614 -52.58 -42.20 21.34
N LYS A 615 -51.98 -41.03 21.12
CA LYS A 615 -51.99 -40.35 19.80
C LYS A 615 -50.59 -40.33 19.20
N ASN A 616 -50.47 -40.91 18.00
CA ASN A 616 -49.24 -41.31 17.32
C ASN A 616 -48.65 -40.25 16.37
N ASP A 617 -49.03 -38.98 16.47
CA ASP A 617 -48.49 -37.93 15.58
C ASP A 617 -47.18 -37.38 16.14
N VAL A 618 -46.23 -38.28 16.33
CA VAL A 618 -44.88 -37.99 16.79
C VAL A 618 -44.00 -37.72 15.57
N TYR A 619 -43.21 -36.65 15.63
CA TYR A 619 -42.29 -36.25 14.58
C TYR A 619 -40.90 -35.97 15.13
N ASP A 620 -39.91 -35.98 14.25
CA ASP A 620 -38.55 -35.56 14.58
C ASP A 620 -38.52 -34.07 14.94
N CYS A 621 -38.16 -33.77 16.18
CA CYS A 621 -38.19 -32.41 16.74
C CYS A 621 -37.26 -31.46 15.98
N HIS A 622 -36.07 -31.95 15.63
CA HIS A 622 -35.08 -31.19 14.88
C HIS A 622 -35.60 -30.81 13.49
N GLN A 623 -36.07 -31.80 12.72
CA GLN A 623 -36.56 -31.59 11.37
C GLN A 623 -37.76 -30.62 11.36
N HIS A 624 -38.67 -30.78 12.31
CA HIS A 624 -39.83 -29.90 12.44
C HIS A 624 -39.45 -28.44 12.72
N ILE A 625 -38.46 -28.20 13.60
CA ILE A 625 -37.94 -26.85 13.86
C ILE A 625 -37.27 -26.29 12.60
N ILE A 626 -36.42 -27.07 11.93
CA ILE A 626 -35.74 -26.62 10.71
C ILE A 626 -36.73 -26.26 9.60
N ASP A 627 -37.78 -27.07 9.40
CA ASP A 627 -38.79 -26.82 8.37
C ASP A 627 -39.64 -25.59 8.73
N SER A 628 -40.02 -25.46 10.01
CA SER A 628 -40.68 -24.26 10.53
C SER A 628 -39.83 -23.02 10.24
N LEU A 629 -38.52 -23.06 10.49
CA LEU A 629 -37.64 -21.92 10.21
C LEU A 629 -37.53 -21.58 8.71
N LYS A 630 -37.82 -22.52 7.79
CA LYS A 630 -37.74 -22.35 6.33
C LYS A 630 -39.04 -21.89 5.64
N GLU A 631 -40.22 -22.18 6.20
CA GLU A 631 -41.53 -22.12 5.53
C GLU A 631 -42.06 -20.73 5.05
N GLU A 632 -41.25 -19.67 5.04
CA GLU A 632 -41.73 -18.32 4.66
C GLU A 632 -41.46 -17.91 3.20
N ASN A 633 -40.90 -18.78 2.35
CA ASN A 633 -40.40 -18.33 1.05
C ASN A 633 -41.39 -18.19 -0.12
N GLU A 634 -42.65 -18.63 -0.09
CA GLU A 634 -43.47 -18.55 -1.33
C GLU A 634 -44.89 -17.94 -1.31
N GLU A 635 -45.76 -17.97 -0.28
CA GLU A 635 -47.17 -17.52 -0.54
C GLU A 635 -47.94 -16.70 0.52
N LYS A 636 -47.35 -16.30 1.66
CA LYS A 636 -48.07 -15.47 2.66
C LYS A 636 -47.31 -14.19 3.02
N LYS A 637 -47.38 -13.20 2.14
CA LYS A 637 -46.78 -11.86 2.32
C LYS A 637 -47.62 -10.87 3.13
N ASN A 638 -48.70 -11.30 3.77
CA ASN A 638 -49.54 -10.43 4.58
C ASN A 638 -49.43 -10.83 6.05
N GLU A 639 -48.87 -9.90 6.83
CA GLU A 639 -48.46 -9.96 8.25
C GLU A 639 -47.09 -10.60 8.51
N GLN A 640 -46.20 -9.82 9.15
CA GLN A 640 -44.95 -10.29 9.75
C GLN A 640 -45.30 -11.37 10.79
N GLN A 641 -45.39 -12.64 10.39
CA GLN A 641 -45.62 -13.73 11.32
C GLN A 641 -44.34 -13.95 12.14
N ARG A 642 -44.29 -13.26 13.28
CA ARG A 642 -43.28 -13.42 14.32
C ARG A 642 -43.29 -14.88 14.75
N GLN A 643 -42.22 -15.60 14.40
CA GLN A 643 -42.13 -17.03 14.67
C GLN A 643 -41.54 -17.25 16.08
N VAL A 644 -42.41 -17.67 16.99
CA VAL A 644 -42.05 -18.16 18.32
C VAL A 644 -42.35 -19.65 18.37
N ILE A 645 -41.33 -20.45 18.64
CA ILE A 645 -41.44 -21.88 18.90
C ILE A 645 -41.33 -22.06 20.41
N ILE A 646 -42.14 -22.95 20.99
CA ILE A 646 -42.09 -23.26 22.41
C ILE A 646 -41.77 -24.74 22.56
N LEU A 647 -40.60 -25.07 23.09
CA LEU A 647 -40.20 -26.44 23.36
C LEU A 647 -40.51 -26.82 24.81
N GLN A 648 -41.42 -27.77 25.02
CA GLN A 648 -41.82 -28.25 26.35
C GLN A 648 -41.42 -29.71 26.58
N GLY A 649 -41.09 -30.05 27.82
CA GLY A 649 -40.77 -31.43 28.21
C GLY A 649 -40.34 -31.54 29.67
N LYS A 650 -40.36 -32.76 30.22
CA LYS A 650 -39.94 -33.05 31.60
C LYS A 650 -38.50 -32.64 31.88
N SER A 651 -38.15 -32.43 33.14
CA SER A 651 -36.74 -32.34 33.55
C SER A 651 -35.99 -33.62 33.15
N GLY A 652 -34.76 -33.49 32.66
CA GLY A 652 -33.96 -34.62 32.18
C GLY A 652 -34.35 -35.17 30.79
N SER A 653 -35.35 -34.60 30.10
CA SER A 653 -35.75 -35.07 28.76
C SER A 653 -34.78 -34.68 27.62
N GLY A 654 -33.62 -34.08 27.94
CA GLY A 654 -32.61 -33.69 26.95
C GLY A 654 -32.82 -32.34 26.26
N LYS A 655 -33.68 -31.44 26.78
CA LYS A 655 -33.99 -30.14 26.15
C LYS A 655 -32.76 -29.26 25.93
N SER A 656 -31.96 -29.00 26.96
CA SER A 656 -30.74 -28.17 26.86
C SER A 656 -29.71 -28.77 25.90
N LEU A 657 -29.56 -30.09 25.91
CA LEU A 657 -28.69 -30.81 24.98
C LEU A 657 -29.18 -30.65 23.52
N PHE A 658 -30.50 -30.78 23.31
CA PHE A 658 -31.11 -30.50 22.01
C PHE A 658 -30.89 -29.06 21.56
N CYS A 659 -31.08 -28.07 22.43
CA CYS A 659 -30.84 -26.66 22.11
C CYS A 659 -29.40 -26.39 21.66
N ARG A 660 -28.41 -27.03 22.31
CA ARG A 660 -26.99 -26.93 21.92
C ARG A 660 -26.67 -27.67 20.62
N HIS A 661 -27.26 -28.84 20.41
CA HIS A 661 -27.15 -29.55 19.13
C HIS A 661 -27.81 -28.75 17.99
N LEU A 662 -28.98 -28.15 18.23
CA LEU A 662 -29.65 -27.28 17.28
C LEU A 662 -28.80 -26.05 16.93
N GLU A 663 -28.15 -25.42 17.93
CA GLU A 663 -27.20 -24.32 17.68
C GLU A 663 -26.08 -24.75 16.71
N GLU A 664 -25.52 -25.96 16.89
CA GLU A 664 -24.49 -26.50 16.00
C GLU A 664 -24.97 -26.64 14.56
N ILE A 665 -26.11 -27.29 14.35
CA ILE A 665 -26.67 -27.50 13.01
C ILE A 665 -27.08 -26.16 12.37
N LEU A 666 -27.61 -25.22 13.13
CA LEU A 666 -27.92 -23.89 12.63
C LEU A 666 -26.66 -23.14 12.19
N TRP A 667 -25.53 -23.32 12.88
CA TRP A 667 -24.26 -22.77 12.43
C TRP A 667 -23.75 -23.43 11.15
N GLU A 668 -23.91 -24.74 11.00
CA GLU A 668 -23.55 -25.46 9.77
C GLU A 668 -24.40 -25.02 8.58
N THR A 669 -25.72 -24.92 8.77
CA THR A 669 -26.65 -24.44 7.73
C THR A 669 -26.37 -22.99 7.35
N TYR A 670 -26.03 -22.13 8.31
CA TYR A 670 -25.61 -20.76 8.06
C TYR A 670 -24.33 -20.69 7.22
N VAL A 671 -23.31 -21.50 7.56
CA VAL A 671 -22.05 -21.59 6.79
C VAL A 671 -22.28 -22.09 5.37
N ASN A 672 -23.25 -23.00 5.19
CA ASN A 672 -23.64 -23.52 3.89
C ASN A 672 -24.52 -22.55 3.08
N GLY A 673 -24.90 -21.40 3.65
CA GLY A 673 -25.73 -20.39 2.99
C GLY A 673 -27.22 -20.74 2.93
N SER A 674 -27.65 -21.78 3.64
CA SER A 674 -29.05 -22.24 3.67
C SER A 674 -29.95 -21.36 4.54
N THR A 675 -29.37 -20.59 5.47
CA THR A 675 -30.06 -19.63 6.33
C THR A 675 -29.28 -18.31 6.38
N THR A 676 -30.00 -17.19 6.53
CA THR A 676 -29.38 -15.84 6.65
C THR A 676 -29.34 -15.33 8.09
N SER A 677 -29.95 -16.05 9.03
CA SER A 677 -30.09 -15.66 10.43
C SER A 677 -29.04 -16.33 11.31
N ILE A 678 -28.41 -15.54 12.17
CA ILE A 678 -27.32 -15.98 13.03
C ILE A 678 -27.88 -16.68 14.28
N PRO A 679 -27.58 -17.96 14.54
CA PRO A 679 -28.02 -18.62 15.75
C PRO A 679 -27.23 -18.15 16.97
N VAL A 680 -27.93 -17.89 18.07
CA VAL A 680 -27.33 -17.55 19.36
C VAL A 680 -28.06 -18.29 20.46
N TYR A 681 -27.35 -19.22 21.12
CA TYR A 681 -27.83 -19.85 22.33
C TYR A 681 -27.69 -18.93 23.54
N ILE A 682 -28.73 -18.89 24.37
CA ILE A 682 -28.84 -18.06 25.56
C ILE A 682 -29.38 -18.91 26.71
N SER A 683 -28.53 -19.14 27.72
CA SER A 683 -28.95 -19.76 28.99
C SER A 683 -29.59 -18.70 29.89
N LEU A 684 -30.91 -18.70 30.00
CA LEU A 684 -31.64 -17.79 30.87
C LEU A 684 -31.14 -17.85 32.33
N PRO A 685 -30.86 -19.02 32.93
CA PRO A 685 -30.33 -19.10 34.30
C PRO A 685 -29.01 -18.35 34.50
N LYS A 686 -28.15 -18.33 33.47
CA LYS A 686 -26.84 -17.66 33.51
C LYS A 686 -26.96 -16.14 33.43
N TYR A 687 -27.93 -15.63 32.68
CA TYR A 687 -27.99 -14.21 32.31
C TYR A 687 -29.17 -13.44 32.93
N TYR A 688 -30.18 -14.13 33.43
CA TYR A 688 -31.39 -13.50 33.94
C TYR A 688 -31.13 -12.69 35.21
N ASN A 689 -31.57 -11.44 35.20
CA ASN A 689 -31.53 -10.53 36.34
C ASN A 689 -32.83 -9.70 36.37
N GLU A 690 -33.53 -9.74 37.51
CA GLU A 690 -34.82 -9.08 37.75
C GLU A 690 -34.79 -7.56 37.48
N LEU A 691 -33.61 -6.92 37.60
CA LEU A 691 -33.46 -5.48 37.40
C LEU A 691 -33.30 -5.08 35.92
N ASN A 692 -32.98 -6.02 35.02
CA ASN A 692 -32.54 -5.71 33.64
C ASN A 692 -33.17 -6.61 32.56
N GLU A 693 -34.36 -7.15 32.80
CA GLU A 693 -35.03 -8.11 31.91
C GLU A 693 -35.10 -7.60 30.46
N LYS A 694 -35.51 -6.34 30.24
CA LYS A 694 -35.59 -5.72 28.92
C LYS A 694 -34.26 -5.67 28.15
N GLN A 695 -33.13 -5.80 28.84
CA GLN A 695 -31.80 -5.71 28.25
C GLN A 695 -31.12 -7.06 28.10
N ILE A 696 -31.78 -8.18 28.43
CA ILE A 696 -31.13 -9.50 28.49
C ILE A 696 -30.39 -9.86 27.20
N ILE A 697 -31.00 -9.67 26.03
CA ILE A 697 -30.38 -9.98 24.74
C ILE A 697 -29.13 -9.12 24.52
N SER A 698 -29.24 -7.81 24.77
CA SER A 698 -28.11 -6.89 24.62
C SER A 698 -26.97 -7.20 25.59
N GLN A 699 -27.27 -7.66 26.80
CA GLN A 699 -26.28 -8.06 27.81
C GLN A 699 -25.59 -9.36 27.41
N VAL A 700 -26.35 -10.34 26.91
CA VAL A 700 -25.79 -11.59 26.40
C VAL A 700 -24.83 -11.31 25.24
N LEU A 701 -25.25 -10.53 24.25
CA LEU A 701 -24.39 -10.16 23.13
C LEU A 701 -23.12 -9.41 23.58
N GLN A 702 -23.24 -8.54 24.60
CA GLN A 702 -22.07 -7.88 25.22
C GLN A 702 -21.11 -8.88 25.87
N MET A 703 -21.64 -9.84 26.63
CA MET A 703 -20.82 -10.89 27.25
C MET A 703 -20.20 -11.83 26.22
N LYS A 704 -20.81 -11.96 25.03
CA LYS A 704 -20.26 -12.67 23.87
C LYS A 704 -19.29 -11.81 23.01
N GLY A 705 -18.88 -10.65 23.51
CA GLY A 705 -17.83 -9.81 22.91
C GLY A 705 -18.30 -8.68 21.98
N ILE A 706 -19.62 -8.41 21.91
CA ILE A 706 -20.16 -7.33 21.08
C ILE A 706 -20.26 -6.03 21.88
N ASN A 707 -19.60 -4.97 21.42
CA ASN A 707 -19.61 -3.70 22.14
C ASN A 707 -21.00 -3.06 22.18
N LYS A 708 -21.34 -2.52 23.37
CA LYS A 708 -22.61 -1.83 23.64
C LYS A 708 -22.93 -0.72 22.63
N GLU A 709 -21.92 0.01 22.18
CA GLU A 709 -22.08 1.11 21.22
C GLU A 709 -22.62 0.62 19.86
N THR A 710 -22.27 -0.59 19.45
CA THR A 710 -22.66 -1.16 18.13
C THR A 710 -24.01 -1.87 18.14
N MET A 711 -24.65 -1.99 19.32
CA MET A 711 -25.83 -2.83 19.51
C MET A 711 -27.00 -2.42 18.61
N ASP A 712 -27.24 -1.11 18.47
CA ASP A 712 -28.32 -0.62 17.62
C ASP A 712 -28.10 -0.95 16.15
N VAL A 713 -26.85 -0.79 15.67
CA VAL A 713 -26.50 -1.10 14.27
C VAL A 713 -26.67 -2.58 14.00
N ILE A 714 -26.30 -3.43 14.94
CA ILE A 714 -26.49 -4.88 14.86
C ILE A 714 -27.98 -5.24 14.84
N ARG A 715 -28.77 -4.67 15.75
CA ARG A 715 -30.22 -4.88 15.83
C ARG A 715 -30.93 -4.51 14.52
N GLU A 716 -30.49 -3.45 13.84
CA GLU A 716 -31.08 -2.97 12.59
C GLU A 716 -30.65 -3.77 11.34
N ASN A 717 -29.46 -4.39 11.34
CA ASN A 717 -28.86 -4.96 10.12
C ASN A 717 -28.70 -6.48 10.15
N ILE A 718 -28.84 -7.13 11.31
CA ILE A 718 -28.58 -8.56 11.48
C ILE A 718 -29.85 -9.27 11.91
N SER A 719 -30.16 -10.38 11.24
CA SER A 719 -31.22 -11.29 11.64
C SER A 719 -30.66 -12.43 12.51
N PHE A 720 -31.41 -12.84 13.53
CA PHE A 720 -30.99 -13.85 14.50
C PHE A 720 -31.96 -15.03 14.61
N VAL A 721 -31.46 -16.14 15.14
CA VAL A 721 -32.28 -17.19 15.76
C VAL A 721 -31.86 -17.26 17.22
N PHE A 722 -32.71 -16.81 18.13
CA PHE A 722 -32.43 -16.88 19.57
C PHE A 722 -33.01 -18.17 20.14
N ILE A 723 -32.14 -18.96 20.77
CA ILE A 723 -32.51 -20.20 21.46
C ILE A 723 -32.41 -19.90 22.96
N LEU A 724 -33.56 -19.77 23.63
CA LEU A 724 -33.66 -19.36 25.03
C LEU A 724 -33.90 -20.60 25.92
N ASP A 725 -32.87 -21.07 26.62
CA ASP A 725 -32.94 -22.28 27.45
C ASP A 725 -33.03 -21.98 28.95
N GLY A 726 -33.72 -22.84 29.70
CA GLY A 726 -33.82 -22.79 31.17
C GLY A 726 -34.83 -21.79 31.73
N PHE A 727 -35.99 -21.62 31.06
CA PHE A 727 -37.05 -20.74 31.57
C PHE A 727 -37.66 -21.25 32.89
N ASP A 728 -37.82 -22.57 33.03
CA ASP A 728 -38.33 -23.22 34.24
C ASP A 728 -37.47 -22.92 35.47
N GLU A 729 -36.15 -22.81 35.29
CA GLU A 729 -35.20 -22.48 36.34
C GLU A 729 -35.27 -21.01 36.81
N ILE A 730 -35.79 -20.10 35.98
CA ILE A 730 -35.94 -18.69 36.34
C ILE A 730 -37.39 -18.32 36.69
N PHE A 731 -38.34 -19.23 36.50
CA PHE A 731 -39.77 -18.95 36.58
C PHE A 731 -40.19 -18.34 37.93
N ASP A 732 -39.69 -18.86 39.05
CA ASP A 732 -40.03 -18.35 40.39
C ASP A 732 -39.64 -16.88 40.58
N LYS A 733 -38.49 -16.47 40.01
CA LYS A 733 -38.02 -15.08 40.05
C LYS A 733 -38.79 -14.21 39.06
N TYR A 734 -39.03 -14.75 37.87
CA TYR A 734 -39.82 -14.12 36.83
C TYR A 734 -41.25 -13.79 37.31
N ASP A 735 -41.91 -14.73 37.98
CA ASP A 735 -43.30 -14.58 38.41
C ASP A 735 -43.46 -13.58 39.56
N LYS A 736 -42.52 -13.56 40.52
CA LYS A 736 -42.52 -12.57 41.62
C LYS A 736 -42.50 -11.12 41.14
N ASN A 737 -41.84 -10.88 40.01
CA ASN A 737 -41.62 -9.55 39.47
C ASN A 737 -42.76 -9.11 38.50
N ASN A 738 -43.73 -9.99 38.20
CA ASN A 738 -44.97 -9.66 37.45
C ASN A 738 -45.84 -8.59 38.13
N ASN A 739 -45.71 -8.40 39.45
CA ASN A 739 -46.50 -7.43 40.20
C ASN A 739 -45.99 -5.98 40.06
N ILE A 740 -44.80 -5.77 39.48
CA ILE A 740 -44.12 -4.46 39.43
C ILE A 740 -44.20 -3.84 38.03
N ASN A 741 -44.07 -4.65 36.97
CA ASN A 741 -44.12 -4.20 35.59
C ASN A 741 -45.40 -4.75 34.94
N ASN A 742 -46.31 -3.87 34.51
CA ASN A 742 -47.60 -4.21 33.88
C ASN A 742 -47.51 -5.01 32.54
N GLU A 743 -46.34 -5.55 32.20
CA GLU A 743 -46.06 -6.36 31.00
C GLU A 743 -46.08 -7.86 31.36
N ARG A 744 -47.20 -8.52 31.08
CA ARG A 744 -47.45 -9.92 31.49
C ARG A 744 -46.82 -10.96 30.56
N TYR A 745 -46.51 -10.61 29.32
CA TYR A 745 -46.08 -11.55 28.28
C TYR A 745 -44.56 -11.59 28.15
N PHE A 746 -43.99 -12.81 28.17
CA PHE A 746 -42.54 -13.07 28.08
C PHE A 746 -41.89 -12.32 26.92
N TYR A 747 -42.49 -12.39 25.73
CA TYR A 747 -41.96 -11.78 24.51
C TYR A 747 -41.78 -10.26 24.62
N ASP A 748 -42.79 -9.57 25.17
CA ASP A 748 -42.77 -8.12 25.35
C ASP A 748 -41.87 -7.72 26.52
N ARG A 749 -41.90 -8.47 27.62
CA ARG A 749 -41.13 -8.20 28.84
C ARG A 749 -39.62 -8.26 28.64
N PHE A 750 -39.16 -9.13 27.74
CA PHE A 750 -37.75 -9.20 27.34
C PHE A 750 -37.41 -8.33 26.12
N ASN A 751 -38.33 -7.47 25.65
CA ASN A 751 -38.19 -6.63 24.46
C ASN A 751 -37.73 -7.42 23.21
N LEU A 752 -38.22 -8.65 23.03
CA LEU A 752 -37.82 -9.49 21.89
C LEU A 752 -38.30 -8.92 20.54
N ASN A 753 -39.36 -8.10 20.58
CA ASN A 753 -39.90 -7.36 19.44
C ASN A 753 -38.91 -6.33 18.85
N GLU A 754 -37.90 -5.89 19.60
CA GLU A 754 -36.88 -4.98 19.09
C GLU A 754 -35.91 -5.68 18.12
N TRP A 755 -35.84 -7.01 18.14
CA TRP A 755 -34.86 -7.78 17.40
C TRP A 755 -35.49 -8.41 16.15
N SER A 756 -34.77 -8.35 15.02
CA SER A 756 -35.10 -9.15 13.86
C SER A 756 -34.70 -10.61 14.12
N ALA A 757 -35.52 -11.34 14.89
CA ALA A 757 -35.17 -12.67 15.36
C ALA A 757 -36.34 -13.66 15.32
N LYS A 758 -36.03 -14.92 14.99
CA LYS A 758 -36.88 -16.09 15.29
C LYS A 758 -36.54 -16.57 16.70
N ILE A 759 -37.55 -16.91 17.50
CA ILE A 759 -37.36 -17.25 18.92
C ILE A 759 -37.75 -18.72 19.13
N ILE A 760 -36.89 -19.47 19.83
CA ILE A 760 -37.08 -20.87 20.21
C ILE A 760 -36.98 -21.01 21.72
#